data_AF-A0A072UN03-F1
#
_entry.id   AF-A0A072UN03-F1
#
_cell.length_a   1.000
_cell.length_b   1.000
_cell.length_c   1.000
_cell.angle_alpha   90.00
_cell.angle_beta   90.00
_cell.angle_gamma   90.00
#
_symmetry.space_group_name_H-M   'P 1'
#
loop_
_entity.id
_entity.type
_entity.pdbx_description
1 polymer ?
#
loop_
_entity_poly.entity_id
_entity_poly.type
_entity_poly.pdbx_seq_one_letter_code
_entity_poly.pdbx_strand_id
1 'polypeptide(L)'
;MVTKIQNWPPLSLSHTSPTPSKFQNFVGDNNCLETMVETPINGRIRQALTVVNGGHDVGLSSAPPSNAGSDYGVIEFTREDVEALLNEKAKKKERFNYKERCENMVDYIKRLKVCIRWFQDLEMSYSIDQEKLKNSLEMTKQKSIEIEMLLKIKEEELNLIIIEMRKNCTSLQEKLIKEEAEKSAAVESLSKEREARLDIERSHTTLSEDLGKAEREIQSANQKISSLNEMYKRLQEYITSLQQYNGKLHTELSSVEDELKRVEKEKATAEENIAMLKGQLTLSISSQEEATKQKDDLASEVYSMRGELKQVRDDRDRQLSQAQSLDAEFMKLKESRENSCIELDSLTLKANELEEKSSLKENQIKALQEKLAAAEKKLQVTDVSVFETRTEFEGQQKLVDELQRRLEDSEYKLIEGERLRKKLHNTILELKGNIRVFCRVRPLLPDENRSTEGKIFSYPSSMETSGRGIDLAQNGQKHSFKFDKVFIQDISQEEVFVEVSQLVQSALDGYKVCIFAYGQTGSGKTYTMMGRPGHPDEKGLIPRSLEQIFQAKQSQQPQGWKYEMQVSMLEIYNETIRDLLSTNRSSSDVTRVENGTPGKQYTIKHDVNGNTHVSDLTVVDVHSAKEVAFLLNQAANSRSVGKTQMNEQSSRSHFVFTLRIYGVNESTDQQVQGVLNLIDLAGSERLSKSGSTGDRLRETQAINKSLSSLSDVIFALAKKEDHVPFRNSKLTYLLQVIIILSHGIS
;
A
#
# COMPACT_ATOMS: atom_id res chain seq x y z
N MET A 1 11.45 -9.78 0.26
CA MET A 1 12.11 -11.04 -0.15
C MET A 1 12.62 -10.87 -1.57
N VAL A 2 13.93 -10.89 -1.73
CA VAL A 2 14.62 -10.71 -3.01
C VAL A 2 14.69 -12.07 -3.69
N THR A 3 14.08 -12.22 -4.87
CA THR A 3 14.30 -13.37 -5.75
C THR A 3 14.63 -12.89 -7.16
N LYS A 4 15.85 -13.25 -7.56
CA LYS A 4 16.45 -13.09 -8.88
C LYS A 4 15.59 -13.76 -9.96
N ILE A 5 15.37 -13.06 -11.07
CA ILE A 5 15.06 -13.69 -12.36
C ILE A 5 16.12 -13.21 -13.34
N GLN A 6 16.95 -14.14 -13.80
CA GLN A 6 17.96 -13.96 -14.82
C GLN A 6 17.38 -14.32 -16.19
N ASN A 7 17.74 -13.48 -17.17
CA ASN A 7 18.00 -13.73 -18.59
C ASN A 7 16.88 -14.21 -19.50
N TRP A 8 16.45 -13.33 -20.41
CA TRP A 8 16.07 -13.64 -21.81
C TRP A 8 16.84 -12.68 -22.77
N PRO A 9 17.18 -13.11 -23.99
CA PRO A 9 18.05 -12.37 -24.91
C PRO A 9 17.30 -11.23 -25.63
N PRO A 10 18.00 -10.20 -26.15
CA PRO A 10 17.38 -9.08 -26.84
C PRO A 10 16.98 -9.46 -28.27
N LEU A 11 15.71 -9.23 -28.62
CA LEU A 11 15.24 -9.20 -30.00
C LEU A 11 15.64 -7.87 -30.63
N SER A 12 16.55 -7.93 -31.60
CA SER A 12 16.96 -6.80 -32.44
C SER A 12 15.83 -6.41 -33.39
N LEU A 13 15.17 -5.29 -33.12
CA LEU A 13 14.30 -4.59 -34.08
C LEU A 13 15.09 -3.43 -34.68
N SER A 14 15.57 -3.63 -35.91
CA SER A 14 16.15 -2.60 -36.75
C SER A 14 15.03 -1.68 -37.27
N HIS A 15 14.82 -0.55 -36.60
CA HIS A 15 14.07 0.57 -37.17
C HIS A 15 15.06 1.67 -37.59
N THR A 16 15.26 1.77 -38.89
CA THR A 16 15.79 2.95 -39.57
C THR A 16 14.77 4.10 -39.45
N SER A 17 15.20 5.24 -38.90
CA SER A 17 14.48 6.51 -39.02
C SER A 17 15.41 7.58 -39.60
N PRO A 18 14.92 8.45 -40.51
CA PRO A 18 15.74 9.47 -41.16
C PRO A 18 15.79 10.77 -40.33
N THR A 19 16.91 11.47 -40.51
CA THR A 19 17.22 12.82 -40.03
C THR A 19 16.17 13.89 -40.42
N PRO A 20 16.09 14.99 -39.66
CA PRO A 20 15.85 16.30 -40.26
C PRO A 20 16.97 17.31 -39.98
N SER A 21 17.21 18.11 -41.01
CA SER A 21 18.19 19.18 -41.14
C SER A 21 17.78 20.51 -40.49
N LYS A 22 18.82 21.21 -40.01
CA LYS A 22 19.02 22.66 -39.81
C LYS A 22 18.00 23.66 -40.39
N PHE A 23 17.70 24.72 -39.62
CA PHE A 23 17.71 26.16 -39.97
C PHE A 23 17.41 26.93 -38.65
N GLN A 24 18.37 27.59 -37.97
CA GLN A 24 18.98 28.92 -38.16
C GLN A 24 18.08 30.12 -37.83
N ASN A 25 18.41 30.74 -36.69
CA ASN A 25 18.33 32.14 -36.22
C ASN A 25 17.31 33.12 -36.82
N PHE A 26 16.64 33.89 -35.95
CA PHE A 26 16.66 35.36 -36.03
C PHE A 26 16.41 36.03 -34.66
N VAL A 27 17.15 37.12 -34.47
CA VAL A 27 17.23 38.04 -33.32
C VAL A 27 16.05 39.04 -33.35
N GLY A 28 15.65 39.56 -32.19
CA GLY A 28 14.79 40.74 -32.09
C GLY A 28 14.71 41.30 -30.67
N ASP A 29 15.51 42.33 -30.41
CA ASP A 29 15.56 43.20 -29.22
C ASP A 29 14.21 43.80 -28.81
N ASN A 30 14.04 44.11 -27.52
CA ASN A 30 14.02 45.50 -27.02
C ASN A 30 13.57 45.63 -25.56
N ASN A 31 14.42 46.30 -24.77
CA ASN A 31 14.15 47.46 -23.88
C ASN A 31 13.05 47.33 -22.79
N CYS A 32 13.18 47.88 -21.57
CA CYS A 32 14.06 48.92 -21.06
C CYS A 32 13.90 49.07 -19.52
N LEU A 33 14.93 49.65 -18.90
CA LEU A 33 14.94 50.59 -17.76
C LEU A 33 14.51 50.06 -16.36
N GLU A 34 15.46 49.89 -15.43
CA GLU A 34 16.04 50.91 -14.52
C GLU A 34 15.12 51.28 -13.34
N THR A 35 15.54 50.96 -12.10
CA THR A 35 16.11 51.95 -11.16
C THR A 35 16.47 51.32 -9.81
N MET A 36 17.66 51.68 -9.32
CA MET A 36 18.22 51.43 -8.00
C MET A 36 17.58 52.35 -6.94
N VAL A 37 17.43 51.88 -5.69
CA VAL A 37 17.70 52.68 -4.47
C VAL A 37 18.17 51.75 -3.36
N GLU A 38 19.23 52.17 -2.66
CA GLU A 38 19.93 51.48 -1.58
C GLU A 38 19.60 52.12 -0.21
N THR A 39 19.78 51.32 0.87
CA THR A 39 20.09 51.67 2.28
C THR A 39 18.92 51.83 3.30
N PRO A 40 19.16 51.76 4.65
CA PRO A 40 19.43 50.52 5.42
C PRO A 40 18.75 50.50 6.83
N ILE A 41 18.21 49.39 7.35
CA ILE A 41 17.82 49.34 8.79
C ILE A 41 18.07 47.96 9.45
N ASN A 42 18.78 48.03 10.57
CA ASN A 42 19.03 47.00 11.58
C ASN A 42 17.78 46.25 12.05
N GLY A 43 17.89 44.92 12.21
CA GLY A 43 16.96 44.12 13.01
C GLY A 43 17.44 42.67 13.14
N ARG A 44 17.88 42.29 14.35
CA ARG A 44 18.25 40.90 14.69
C ARG A 44 17.03 39.99 14.49
N ILE A 45 17.14 39.03 13.58
CA ILE A 45 16.18 37.95 13.38
C ILE A 45 16.42 36.87 14.45
N ARG A 46 15.39 36.59 15.26
CA ARG A 46 15.32 35.38 16.10
C ARG A 46 14.84 34.23 15.23
N GLN A 47 15.65 33.18 15.08
CA GLN A 47 15.25 31.94 14.43
C GLN A 47 14.53 31.06 15.45
N ALA A 48 13.24 30.83 15.24
CA ALA A 48 12.56 29.65 15.74
C ALA A 48 12.88 28.48 14.79
N LEU A 49 13.01 27.28 15.36
CA LEU A 49 13.34 26.04 14.65
C LEU A 49 12.31 25.70 13.57
N THR A 50 12.63 25.92 12.30
CA THR A 50 11.95 25.30 11.16
C THR A 50 12.85 25.26 9.92
N VAL A 51 13.37 24.08 9.58
CA VAL A 51 13.69 23.58 8.21
C VAL A 51 13.74 22.04 8.36
N VAL A 52 12.97 21.22 7.62
CA VAL A 52 13.20 20.80 6.22
C VAL A 52 11.88 20.41 5.50
N ASN A 53 11.65 21.12 4.38
CA ASN A 53 10.95 20.82 3.12
C ASN A 53 9.43 20.54 3.05
N GLY A 54 8.68 21.59 2.67
CA GLY A 54 8.08 21.70 1.32
C GLY A 54 6.67 21.13 1.10
N GLY A 55 5.66 22.01 1.07
CA GLY A 55 4.38 21.73 0.41
C GLY A 55 3.15 22.39 1.01
N HIS A 56 2.79 23.56 0.46
CA HIS A 56 1.49 24.26 0.49
C HIS A 56 0.78 24.58 1.82
N ASP A 57 0.67 25.89 2.06
CA ASP A 57 -0.20 26.56 3.01
C ASP A 57 -1.66 26.08 2.96
N VAL A 58 -2.16 25.60 4.10
CA VAL A 58 -3.55 25.82 4.51
C VAL A 58 -3.53 26.21 5.99
N GLY A 59 -3.76 27.50 6.26
CA GLY A 59 -3.79 28.05 7.61
C GLY A 59 -4.92 27.46 8.45
N LEU A 60 -4.61 27.15 9.71
CA LEU A 60 -5.60 26.89 10.76
C LEU A 60 -5.11 27.56 12.04
N SER A 61 -5.46 28.85 12.15
CA SER A 61 -5.62 29.53 13.44
C SER A 61 -7.03 29.23 13.94
N SER A 62 -7.14 28.50 15.06
CA SER A 62 -8.26 28.63 16.01
C SER A 62 -8.09 27.66 17.18
N ALA A 63 -7.36 28.11 18.22
CA ALA A 63 -7.62 27.65 19.57
C ALA A 63 -8.44 28.75 20.29
N PRO A 64 -9.58 28.44 20.91
CA PRO A 64 -10.34 29.44 21.66
C PRO A 64 -9.62 29.76 22.98
N PRO A 65 -9.59 31.03 23.42
CA PRO A 65 -9.03 31.38 24.71
C PRO A 65 -9.98 30.88 25.82
N SER A 66 -9.45 30.00 26.69
CA SER A 66 -10.10 29.64 27.94
C SER A 66 -9.98 30.81 28.91
N ASN A 67 -11.10 31.49 29.17
CA ASN A 67 -11.22 32.47 30.25
C ASN A 67 -11.30 31.74 31.60
N ALA A 68 -10.14 31.52 32.22
CA ALA A 68 -10.05 31.30 33.66
C ALA A 68 -8.93 32.20 34.20
N GLY A 69 -9.29 33.15 35.06
CA GLY A 69 -8.46 34.27 35.48
C GLY A 69 -7.07 33.87 35.97
N SER A 70 -6.05 34.49 35.37
CA SER A 70 -4.66 34.43 35.81
C SER A 70 -3.93 35.66 35.26
N ASP A 71 -3.51 36.54 36.16
CA ASP A 71 -2.86 37.85 35.92
C ASP A 71 -1.43 37.77 35.32
N TYR A 72 -1.13 36.72 34.57
CA TYR A 72 0.12 36.55 33.85
C TYR A 72 -0.20 36.07 32.44
N GLY A 73 0.22 36.83 31.43
CA GLY A 73 0.09 36.45 30.02
C GLY A 73 0.68 35.06 29.74
N VAL A 74 0.32 34.46 28.60
CA VAL A 74 0.81 33.13 28.20
C VAL A 74 2.34 33.15 28.11
N ILE A 75 3.02 32.64 29.15
CA ILE A 75 4.48 32.53 29.20
C ILE A 75 4.85 31.22 28.50
N GLU A 76 5.53 31.32 27.35
CA GLU A 76 6.17 30.18 26.70
C GLU A 76 7.60 30.00 27.20
N PHE A 77 8.04 28.75 27.40
CA PHE A 77 9.42 28.41 27.76
C PHE A 77 10.12 27.72 26.60
N THR A 78 11.34 28.14 26.26
CA THR A 78 12.23 27.38 25.38
C THR A 78 12.96 26.28 26.15
N ARG A 79 13.54 25.29 25.46
CA ARG A 79 14.36 24.24 26.09
C ARG A 79 15.50 24.86 26.90
N GLU A 80 16.12 25.90 26.34
CA GLU A 80 17.19 26.65 26.97
C GLU A 80 16.72 27.38 28.22
N ASP A 81 15.49 27.93 28.23
CA ASP A 81 14.89 28.55 29.42
C ASP A 81 14.70 27.53 30.54
N VAL A 82 14.23 26.32 30.21
CA VAL A 82 14.01 25.26 31.20
C VAL A 82 15.34 24.74 31.74
N GLU A 83 16.34 24.52 30.87
CA GLU A 83 17.68 24.11 31.28
C GLU A 83 18.36 25.19 32.13
N ALA A 84 18.24 26.46 31.76
CA ALA A 84 18.74 27.58 32.55
C ALA A 84 18.06 27.65 33.91
N LEU A 85 16.74 27.48 33.96
CA LEU A 85 15.96 27.47 35.19
C LEU A 85 16.37 26.30 36.09
N LEU A 86 16.56 25.09 35.56
CA LEU A 86 17.03 23.93 36.33
C LEU A 86 18.47 24.07 36.82
N ASN A 87 19.33 24.77 36.07
CA ASN A 87 20.73 24.99 36.42
C ASN A 87 20.97 26.28 37.23
N GLU A 88 19.91 27.01 37.56
CA GLU A 88 19.98 28.25 38.33
C GLU A 88 20.45 27.96 39.77
N LYS A 89 21.77 27.97 39.97
CA LYS A 89 22.35 27.84 41.31
C LYS A 89 22.01 29.09 42.11
N ALA A 90 21.49 28.90 43.33
CA ALA A 90 21.32 29.98 44.30
C ALA A 90 22.63 30.79 44.39
N LYS A 91 22.61 32.04 43.92
CA LYS A 91 23.79 32.91 43.90
C LYS A 91 24.35 32.99 45.33
N LYS A 92 25.55 32.42 45.55
CA LYS A 92 26.33 32.56 46.79
C LYS A 92 26.97 33.95 46.93
N LYS A 93 26.38 34.99 46.34
CA LYS A 93 26.93 36.34 46.48
C LYS A 93 26.28 37.02 47.69
N GLU A 94 27.16 37.31 48.64
CA GLU A 94 26.99 37.97 49.94
C GLU A 94 26.35 37.16 51.07
N ARG A 95 27.21 36.80 52.05
CA ARG A 95 26.89 35.99 53.23
C ARG A 95 25.94 36.66 54.24
N PHE A 96 25.41 37.86 53.97
CA PHE A 96 24.82 38.70 55.02
C PHE A 96 23.39 39.21 54.80
N ASN A 97 22.67 38.82 53.74
CA ASN A 97 21.25 39.18 53.58
C ASN A 97 20.33 37.96 53.45
N TYR A 98 19.89 37.43 54.60
CA TYR A 98 18.96 36.29 54.67
C TYR A 98 17.61 36.61 54.01
N LYS A 99 17.17 37.87 54.06
CA LYS A 99 15.90 38.34 53.48
C LYS A 99 15.90 38.21 51.96
N GLU A 100 16.92 38.77 51.31
CA GLU A 100 17.07 38.71 49.85
C GLU A 100 17.21 37.27 49.35
N ARG A 101 17.91 36.40 50.11
CA ARG A 101 18.01 34.97 49.78
C ARG A 101 16.66 34.26 49.84
N CYS A 102 15.84 34.55 50.84
CA CYS A 102 14.49 33.97 50.97
C CYS A 102 13.56 34.48 49.86
N GLU A 103 13.60 35.77 49.52
CA GLU A 103 12.81 36.35 48.44
C GLU A 103 13.20 35.77 47.07
N ASN A 104 14.50 35.69 46.78
CA ASN A 104 15.01 35.05 45.56
C ASN A 104 14.60 33.57 45.46
N MET A 105 14.60 32.84 46.57
CA MET A 105 14.16 31.43 46.59
C MET A 105 12.65 31.29 46.35
N VAL A 106 11.83 32.18 46.92
CA VAL A 106 10.38 32.21 46.69
C VAL A 106 10.08 32.54 45.22
N ASP A 107 10.78 33.53 44.65
CA ASP A 107 10.63 33.89 43.24
C ASP A 107 11.07 32.76 42.30
N TYR A 108 12.20 32.11 42.60
CA TYR A 108 12.67 30.95 41.85
C TYR A 108 11.66 29.79 41.88
N ILE A 109 11.10 29.47 43.04
CA ILE A 109 10.03 28.46 43.17
C ILE A 109 8.79 28.88 42.37
N LYS A 110 8.42 30.17 42.34
CA LYS A 110 7.30 30.65 41.52
C LYS A 110 7.58 30.42 40.03
N ARG A 111 8.78 30.75 39.55
CA ARG A 111 9.19 30.51 38.16
C ARG A 111 9.15 29.02 37.79
N LEU A 112 9.66 28.15 38.66
CA LEU A 112 9.57 26.69 38.50
C LEU A 112 8.11 26.21 38.41
N LYS A 113 7.21 26.71 39.27
CA LYS A 113 5.77 26.35 39.23
C LYS A 113 5.05 26.83 37.97
N VAL A 114 5.44 27.98 37.43
CA VAL A 114 4.90 28.49 36.16
C VAL A 114 5.36 27.59 35.01
N CYS A 115 6.63 27.19 35.01
CA CYS A 115 7.18 26.25 34.05
C CYS A 115 6.49 24.88 34.08
N ILE A 116 6.21 24.32 35.27
CA ILE A 116 5.46 23.06 35.41
C ILE A 116 4.05 23.20 34.82
N ARG A 117 3.32 24.28 35.13
CA ARG A 117 1.97 24.50 34.58
C ARG A 117 1.99 24.59 33.06
N TRP A 118 2.96 25.32 32.51
CA TRP A 118 3.15 25.40 31.07
C TRP A 118 3.39 24.01 30.45
N PHE A 119 4.22 23.16 31.07
CA PHE A 119 4.41 21.78 30.61
C PHE A 119 3.14 20.93 30.66
N GLN A 120 2.32 21.07 31.71
CA GLN A 120 1.05 20.35 31.84
C GLN A 120 0.05 20.76 30.75
N ASP A 121 -0.03 22.06 30.44
CA ASP A 121 -0.89 22.55 29.36
C ASP A 121 -0.39 22.07 27.99
N LEU A 122 0.93 22.08 27.79
CA LEU A 122 1.57 21.59 26.57
C LEU A 122 1.38 20.08 26.37
N GLU A 123 1.51 19.30 27.44
CA GLU A 123 1.29 17.85 27.48
C GLU A 123 -0.16 17.49 27.11
N MET A 124 -1.14 18.26 27.61
CA MET A 124 -2.54 18.10 27.22
C MET A 124 -2.72 18.34 25.72
N SER A 125 -2.11 19.38 25.16
CA SER A 125 -2.16 19.66 23.72
C SER A 125 -1.53 18.53 22.90
N TYR A 126 -0.34 18.06 23.29
CA TYR A 126 0.34 16.96 22.60
C TYR A 126 -0.43 15.64 22.70
N SER A 127 -1.09 15.36 23.82
CA SER A 127 -1.94 14.18 23.96
C SER A 127 -3.13 14.23 22.99
N ILE A 128 -3.79 15.38 22.85
CA ILE A 128 -4.90 15.57 21.89
C ILE A 128 -4.41 15.40 20.46
N ASP A 129 -3.25 15.98 20.13
CA ASP A 129 -2.69 15.89 18.78
C ASP A 129 -2.20 14.47 18.45
N GLN A 130 -1.66 13.74 19.42
CA GLN A 130 -1.31 12.32 19.29
C GLN A 130 -2.54 11.48 18.96
N GLU A 131 -3.67 11.69 19.64
CA GLU A 131 -4.91 10.97 19.35
C GLU A 131 -5.45 11.28 17.95
N LYS A 132 -5.43 12.55 17.53
CA LYS A 132 -5.80 12.94 16.16
C LYS A 132 -4.88 12.32 15.10
N LEU A 133 -3.57 12.31 15.35
CA LEU A 133 -2.58 11.70 14.46
C LEU A 133 -2.80 10.20 14.35
N LYS A 134 -3.04 9.52 15.47
CA LYS A 134 -3.31 8.08 15.50
C LYS A 134 -4.58 7.72 14.73
N ASN A 135 -5.67 8.47 14.93
CA ASN A 135 -6.92 8.28 14.20
C ASN A 135 -6.73 8.54 12.69
N SER A 136 -5.99 9.58 12.33
CA SER A 136 -5.68 9.89 10.93
C SER A 136 -4.79 8.82 10.28
N LEU A 137 -3.80 8.31 11.01
CA LEU A 137 -2.92 7.25 10.55
C LEU A 137 -3.72 5.96 10.31
N GLU A 138 -4.62 5.60 11.21
CA GLU A 138 -5.46 4.41 11.08
C GLU A 138 -6.39 4.51 9.86
N MET A 139 -7.07 5.65 9.68
CA MET A 139 -7.92 5.88 8.50
C MET A 139 -7.13 5.82 7.19
N THR A 140 -5.94 6.41 7.14
CA THR A 140 -5.08 6.40 5.95
C THR A 140 -4.52 5.00 5.67
N LYS A 141 -4.12 4.24 6.71
CA LYS A 141 -3.70 2.84 6.57
C LYS A 141 -4.83 1.97 6.02
N GLN A 142 -6.04 2.14 6.52
CA GLN A 142 -7.21 1.40 6.03
C GLN A 142 -7.48 1.70 4.55
N LYS A 143 -7.45 2.98 4.14
CA LYS A 143 -7.56 3.38 2.73
C LYS A 143 -6.44 2.80 1.87
N SER A 144 -5.21 2.78 2.37
CA SER A 144 -4.06 2.18 1.66
C SER A 144 -4.28 0.69 1.41
N ILE A 145 -4.78 -0.07 2.40
CA ILE A 145 -5.13 -1.49 2.27
C ILE A 145 -6.23 -1.70 1.23
N GLU A 146 -7.27 -0.87 1.23
CA GLU A 146 -8.37 -0.93 0.25
C GLU A 146 -7.87 -0.70 -1.18
N ILE A 147 -6.99 0.29 -1.39
CA ILE A 147 -6.40 0.57 -2.70
C ILE A 147 -5.44 -0.55 -3.12
N GLU A 148 -4.66 -1.13 -2.20
CA GLU A 148 -3.79 -2.29 -2.49
C GLU A 148 -4.60 -3.49 -2.97
N MET A 149 -5.73 -3.76 -2.33
CA MET A 149 -6.63 -4.84 -2.73
C MET A 149 -7.23 -4.58 -4.12
N LEU A 150 -7.65 -3.35 -4.39
CA LEU A 150 -8.17 -2.95 -5.70
C LEU A 150 -7.10 -3.03 -6.80
N LEU A 151 -5.84 -2.70 -6.48
CA LEU A 151 -4.70 -2.89 -7.38
C LEU A 151 -4.48 -4.36 -7.73
N LYS A 152 -4.50 -5.26 -6.74
CA LYS A 152 -4.35 -6.70 -6.98
C LYS A 152 -5.45 -7.25 -7.88
N ILE A 153 -6.70 -6.85 -7.65
CA ILE A 153 -7.84 -7.26 -8.49
C ILE A 153 -7.63 -6.79 -9.94
N LYS A 154 -7.26 -5.52 -10.15
CA LYS A 154 -7.02 -5.00 -11.50
C LYS A 154 -5.82 -5.66 -12.18
N GLU A 155 -4.77 -5.98 -11.44
CA GLU A 155 -3.60 -6.70 -11.96
C GLU A 155 -3.96 -8.12 -12.40
N GLU A 156 -4.79 -8.84 -11.63
CA GLU A 156 -5.33 -10.14 -12.02
C GLU A 156 -6.21 -10.05 -13.27
N GLU A 157 -7.12 -9.06 -13.36
CA GLU A 157 -7.91 -8.81 -14.55
C GLU A 157 -7.05 -8.55 -15.80
N LEU A 158 -6.00 -7.73 -15.65
CA LEU A 158 -5.06 -7.42 -16.73
C LEU A 158 -4.32 -8.69 -17.19
N ASN A 159 -3.84 -9.49 -16.24
CA ASN A 159 -3.16 -10.76 -16.54
C ASN A 159 -4.07 -11.75 -17.27
N LEU A 160 -5.35 -11.85 -16.89
CA LEU A 160 -6.33 -12.68 -17.60
C LEU A 160 -6.53 -12.21 -19.05
N ILE A 161 -6.69 -10.90 -19.27
CA ILE A 161 -6.81 -10.32 -20.62
C ILE A 161 -5.57 -10.64 -21.46
N ILE A 162 -4.36 -10.48 -20.90
CA ILE A 162 -3.10 -10.77 -21.59
C ILE A 162 -3.00 -12.26 -21.97
N ILE A 163 -3.37 -13.17 -21.07
CA ILE A 163 -3.35 -14.62 -21.33
C ILE A 163 -4.32 -14.97 -22.46
N GLU A 164 -5.54 -14.45 -22.41
CA GLU A 164 -6.55 -14.68 -23.44
C GLU A 164 -6.11 -14.14 -24.81
N MET A 165 -5.54 -12.93 -24.84
CA MET A 165 -4.97 -12.33 -26.05
C MET A 165 -3.85 -13.17 -26.64
N ARG A 166 -2.89 -13.60 -25.82
CA ARG A 166 -1.78 -14.46 -26.27
C ARG A 166 -2.29 -15.75 -26.88
N LYS A 167 -3.24 -16.42 -26.22
CA LYS A 167 -3.85 -17.66 -26.71
C LYS A 167 -4.52 -17.46 -28.07
N ASN A 168 -5.27 -16.37 -28.22
CA ASN A 168 -5.92 -16.01 -29.48
C ASN A 168 -4.90 -15.72 -30.60
N CYS A 169 -3.84 -14.96 -30.31
CA CYS A 169 -2.75 -14.70 -31.25
C CYS A 169 -2.07 -15.98 -31.71
N THR A 170 -1.69 -16.89 -30.81
CA THR A 170 -1.07 -18.17 -31.20
C THR A 170 -2.00 -19.02 -32.06
N SER A 171 -3.28 -19.16 -31.70
CA SER A 171 -4.25 -19.93 -32.50
C SER A 171 -4.45 -19.34 -33.90
N LEU A 172 -4.40 -18.02 -34.02
CA LEU A 172 -4.49 -17.31 -35.29
C LEU A 172 -3.23 -17.53 -36.15
N GLN A 173 -2.06 -17.44 -35.53
CA GLN A 173 -0.78 -17.59 -36.22
C GLN A 173 -0.62 -19.01 -36.78
N GLU A 174 -1.01 -20.04 -36.02
CA GLU A 174 -1.03 -21.43 -36.49
C GLU A 174 -1.99 -21.63 -37.68
N LYS A 175 -3.20 -21.06 -37.61
CA LYS A 175 -4.17 -21.13 -38.71
C LYS A 175 -3.64 -20.42 -39.96
N LEU A 176 -3.04 -19.23 -39.80
CA LEU A 176 -2.49 -18.48 -40.93
C LEU A 176 -1.38 -19.26 -41.64
N ILE A 177 -0.42 -19.83 -40.88
CA ILE A 177 0.68 -20.62 -41.44
C ILE A 177 0.16 -21.83 -42.21
N LYS A 178 -0.83 -22.54 -41.65
CA LYS A 178 -1.41 -23.71 -42.31
C LYS A 178 -2.07 -23.34 -43.64
N GLU A 179 -2.82 -22.25 -43.66
CA GLU A 179 -3.56 -21.80 -44.84
C GLU A 179 -2.61 -21.22 -45.92
N GLU A 180 -1.56 -20.50 -45.53
CA GLU A 180 -0.51 -20.05 -46.48
C GLU A 180 0.18 -21.25 -47.16
N ALA A 181 0.42 -22.33 -46.42
CA ALA A 181 0.96 -23.56 -46.98
C ALA A 181 -0.01 -24.25 -47.96
N GLU A 182 -1.30 -24.37 -47.60
CA GLU A 182 -2.34 -24.95 -48.47
C GLU A 182 -2.53 -24.12 -49.75
N LYS A 183 -2.56 -22.77 -49.64
CA LYS A 183 -2.63 -21.86 -50.79
C LYS A 183 -1.41 -21.99 -51.69
N SER A 184 -0.20 -22.02 -51.12
CA SER A 184 1.04 -22.17 -51.90
C SER A 184 1.05 -23.48 -52.68
N ALA A 185 0.63 -24.58 -52.06
CA ALA A 185 0.55 -25.88 -52.71
C ALA A 185 -0.48 -25.89 -53.87
N ALA A 186 -1.65 -25.25 -53.67
CA ALA A 186 -2.67 -25.13 -54.71
C ALA A 186 -2.18 -24.29 -55.92
N VAL A 187 -1.49 -23.17 -55.66
CA VAL A 187 -0.92 -22.31 -56.71
C VAL A 187 0.16 -23.04 -57.50
N GLU A 188 1.05 -23.80 -56.81
CA GLU A 188 2.08 -24.59 -57.47
C GLU A 188 1.47 -25.68 -58.38
N SER A 189 0.43 -26.36 -57.91
CA SER A 189 -0.30 -27.36 -58.71
C SER A 189 -0.95 -26.75 -59.95
N LEU A 190 -1.60 -25.58 -59.81
CA LEU A 190 -2.21 -24.87 -60.93
C LEU A 190 -1.16 -24.43 -61.96
N SER A 191 0.02 -24.00 -61.50
CA SER A 191 1.12 -23.58 -62.38
C SER A 191 1.65 -24.75 -63.21
N LYS A 192 1.89 -25.91 -62.58
CA LYS A 192 2.36 -27.13 -63.28
C LYS A 192 1.39 -27.57 -64.37
N GLU A 193 0.09 -27.52 -64.08
CA GLU A 193 -0.94 -27.89 -65.05
C GLU A 193 -1.02 -26.89 -66.22
N ARG A 194 -0.91 -25.59 -65.96
CA ARG A 194 -0.85 -24.57 -67.02
C ARG A 194 0.33 -24.80 -67.97
N GLU A 195 1.48 -25.19 -67.44
CA GLU A 195 2.68 -25.46 -68.22
C GLU A 195 2.51 -26.72 -69.08
N ALA A 196 2.00 -27.82 -68.49
CA ALA A 196 1.68 -29.05 -69.23
C ALA A 196 0.69 -28.78 -70.38
N ARG A 197 -0.32 -27.93 -70.16
CA ARG A 197 -1.27 -27.54 -71.21
C ARG A 197 -0.61 -26.76 -72.34
N LEU A 198 0.26 -25.78 -72.02
CA LEU A 198 0.97 -25.01 -73.04
C LEU A 198 1.82 -25.91 -73.94
N ASP A 199 2.43 -26.95 -73.38
CA ASP A 199 3.21 -27.92 -74.14
C ASP A 199 2.34 -28.79 -75.06
N ILE A 200 1.16 -29.23 -74.59
CA ILE A 200 0.16 -29.93 -75.42
C ILE A 200 -0.33 -29.02 -76.56
N GLU A 201 -0.62 -27.75 -76.27
CA GLU A 201 -1.14 -26.78 -77.25
C GLU A 201 -0.10 -26.44 -78.34
N ARG A 202 1.17 -26.30 -77.97
CA ARG A 202 2.29 -26.16 -78.93
C ARG A 202 2.44 -27.39 -79.82
N SER A 203 2.27 -28.58 -79.25
CA SER A 203 2.34 -29.84 -80.00
C SER A 203 1.16 -29.97 -80.98
N HIS A 204 -0.04 -29.58 -80.56
CA HIS A 204 -1.22 -29.57 -81.44
C HIS A 204 -1.09 -28.57 -82.59
N THR A 205 -0.55 -27.38 -82.34
CA THR A 205 -0.36 -26.36 -83.40
C THR A 205 0.62 -26.81 -84.46
N THR A 206 1.77 -27.37 -84.06
CA THR A 206 2.77 -27.92 -85.01
C THR A 206 2.21 -29.06 -85.86
N LEU A 207 1.52 -30.03 -85.25
CA LEU A 207 0.88 -31.11 -85.99
C LEU A 207 -0.24 -30.62 -86.93
N SER A 208 -0.99 -29.59 -86.54
CA SER A 208 -2.01 -29.00 -87.41
C SER A 208 -1.41 -28.31 -88.63
N GLU A 209 -0.25 -27.67 -88.49
CA GLU A 209 0.48 -27.06 -89.61
C GLU A 209 1.04 -28.12 -90.57
N ASP A 210 1.59 -29.21 -90.02
CA ASP A 210 2.08 -30.35 -90.80
C ASP A 210 0.96 -31.06 -91.55
N LEU A 211 -0.20 -31.26 -90.91
CA LEU A 211 -1.40 -31.80 -91.56
C LEU A 211 -1.86 -30.91 -92.73
N GLY A 212 -1.97 -29.59 -92.51
CA GLY A 212 -2.35 -28.65 -93.56
C GLY A 212 -1.31 -28.53 -94.68
N LYS A 213 -0.05 -28.88 -94.44
CA LYS A 213 0.98 -29.00 -95.48
C LYS A 213 0.78 -30.27 -96.31
N ALA A 214 0.57 -31.42 -95.64
CA ALA A 214 0.31 -32.69 -96.30
C ALA A 214 -0.95 -32.65 -97.18
N GLU A 215 -2.03 -32.04 -96.71
CA GLU A 215 -3.27 -31.87 -97.49
C GLU A 215 -3.05 -31.05 -98.78
N ARG A 216 -2.24 -29.98 -98.72
CA ARG A 216 -1.89 -29.17 -99.89
C ARG A 216 -1.06 -29.95 -100.91
N GLU A 217 -0.13 -30.78 -100.44
CA GLU A 217 0.69 -31.65 -101.29
C GLU A 217 -0.19 -32.70 -102.00
N ILE A 218 -1.12 -33.33 -101.27
CA ILE A 218 -2.11 -34.27 -101.84
C ILE A 218 -2.98 -33.56 -102.89
N GLN A 219 -3.45 -32.34 -102.61
CA GLN A 219 -4.27 -31.58 -103.57
C GLN A 219 -3.48 -31.25 -104.85
N SER A 220 -2.21 -30.87 -104.73
CA SER A 220 -1.32 -30.62 -105.87
C SER A 220 -1.08 -31.89 -106.71
N ALA A 221 -0.84 -33.02 -106.05
CA ALA A 221 -0.68 -34.32 -106.72
C ALA A 221 -1.96 -34.72 -107.48
N ASN A 222 -3.14 -34.52 -106.90
CA ASN A 222 -4.42 -34.80 -107.55
C ASN A 222 -4.66 -33.92 -108.79
N GLN A 223 -4.25 -32.64 -108.75
CA GLN A 223 -4.33 -31.76 -109.92
C GLN A 223 -3.42 -32.25 -111.06
N LYS A 224 -2.20 -32.70 -110.76
CA LYS A 224 -1.29 -33.31 -111.75
C LYS A 224 -1.86 -34.58 -112.37
N ILE A 225 -2.51 -35.44 -111.57
CA ILE A 225 -3.16 -36.65 -112.07
C ILE A 225 -4.29 -36.29 -113.03
N SER A 226 -5.09 -35.27 -112.71
CA SER A 226 -6.17 -34.81 -113.57
C SER A 226 -5.67 -34.32 -114.93
N SER A 227 -4.59 -33.51 -114.95
CA SER A 227 -4.03 -32.99 -116.20
C SER A 227 -3.42 -34.08 -117.09
N LEU A 228 -2.72 -35.06 -116.48
CA LEU A 228 -2.19 -36.22 -117.20
C LEU A 228 -3.31 -37.09 -117.80
N ASN A 229 -4.40 -37.33 -117.06
CA ASN A 229 -5.55 -38.07 -117.58
C ASN A 229 -6.22 -37.38 -118.76
N GLU A 230 -6.32 -36.05 -118.72
CA GLU A 230 -6.93 -35.27 -119.80
C GLU A 230 -6.05 -35.26 -121.07
N MET A 231 -4.72 -35.22 -120.88
CA MET A 231 -3.75 -35.38 -121.96
C MET A 231 -3.84 -36.78 -122.61
N TYR A 232 -3.96 -37.83 -121.79
CA TYR A 232 -4.13 -39.21 -122.25
C TYR A 232 -5.44 -39.37 -123.06
N LYS A 233 -6.53 -38.76 -122.61
CA LYS A 233 -7.82 -38.76 -123.31
C LYS A 233 -7.74 -38.11 -124.69
N ARG A 234 -7.08 -36.94 -124.80
CA ARG A 234 -6.84 -36.26 -126.09
C ARG A 234 -6.05 -37.12 -127.07
N LEU A 235 -5.02 -37.81 -126.58
CA LEU A 235 -4.22 -38.71 -127.41
C LEU A 235 -5.07 -39.86 -127.97
N GLN A 236 -5.98 -40.39 -127.15
CA GLN A 236 -6.87 -41.49 -127.52
C GLN A 236 -7.96 -41.07 -128.53
N GLU A 237 -8.49 -39.85 -128.40
CA GLU A 237 -9.41 -39.25 -129.38
C GLU A 237 -8.71 -39.02 -130.74
N TYR A 238 -7.45 -38.61 -130.74
CA TYR A 238 -6.65 -38.43 -131.97
C TYR A 238 -6.40 -39.75 -132.73
N ILE A 239 -6.12 -40.84 -132.01
CA ILE A 239 -5.98 -42.18 -132.60
C ILE A 239 -7.30 -42.65 -133.25
N THR A 240 -8.44 -42.35 -132.62
CA THR A 240 -9.77 -42.71 -133.13
C THR A 240 -10.11 -41.95 -134.42
N SER A 241 -9.70 -40.68 -134.50
CA SER A 241 -9.78 -39.83 -135.71
C SER A 241 -8.98 -40.44 -136.88
N LEU A 242 -7.75 -40.90 -136.63
CA LEU A 242 -6.92 -41.58 -137.63
C LEU A 242 -7.54 -42.88 -138.14
N GLN A 243 -8.21 -43.64 -137.27
CA GLN A 243 -8.94 -44.85 -137.67
C GLN A 243 -10.16 -44.54 -138.57
N GLN A 244 -10.89 -43.46 -138.32
CA GLN A 244 -12.01 -43.02 -139.17
C GLN A 244 -11.55 -42.49 -140.54
N TYR A 245 -10.38 -41.83 -140.60
CA TYR A 245 -9.79 -41.37 -141.86
C TYR A 245 -9.38 -42.54 -142.77
N ASN A 246 -8.75 -43.58 -142.21
CA ASN A 246 -8.42 -44.80 -142.95
C ASN A 246 -9.67 -45.56 -143.45
N GLY A 247 -10.78 -45.49 -142.71
CA GLY A 247 -12.06 -46.05 -143.13
C GLY A 247 -12.63 -45.39 -144.40
N LYS A 248 -12.46 -44.07 -144.57
CA LYS A 248 -12.92 -43.33 -145.78
C LYS A 248 -12.11 -43.67 -147.03
N LEU A 249 -10.80 -43.84 -146.88
CA LEU A 249 -9.90 -44.27 -147.97
C LEU A 249 -10.25 -45.67 -148.49
N HIS A 250 -10.80 -46.54 -147.64
CA HIS A 250 -11.22 -47.88 -148.03
C HIS A 250 -12.55 -47.88 -148.82
N THR A 251 -13.46 -46.95 -148.52
CA THR A 251 -14.72 -46.78 -149.26
C THR A 251 -14.53 -46.18 -150.65
N GLU A 252 -13.54 -45.29 -150.83
CA GLU A 252 -13.17 -44.73 -152.14
C GLU A 252 -12.52 -45.79 -153.05
N LEU A 253 -11.80 -46.76 -152.47
CA LEU A 253 -11.17 -47.86 -153.21
C LEU A 253 -12.20 -48.88 -153.73
N SER A 254 -13.27 -49.14 -152.96
CA SER A 254 -14.39 -50.01 -153.37
C SER A 254 -15.24 -49.41 -154.49
N SER A 255 -15.34 -48.08 -154.58
CA SER A 255 -16.10 -47.38 -155.64
C SER A 255 -15.43 -47.47 -157.01
N VAL A 256 -14.11 -47.61 -157.06
CA VAL A 256 -13.31 -47.73 -158.30
C VAL A 256 -13.28 -49.18 -158.81
N GLU A 257 -13.42 -50.17 -157.92
CA GLU A 257 -13.50 -51.59 -158.27
C GLU A 257 -14.85 -52.01 -158.90
N ASP A 258 -15.96 -51.31 -158.59
CA ASP A 258 -17.28 -51.62 -159.16
C ASP A 258 -17.49 -51.05 -160.57
N GLU A 259 -16.80 -49.98 -160.96
CA GLU A 259 -16.75 -49.49 -162.35
C GLU A 259 -15.90 -50.39 -163.27
N LEU A 260 -14.96 -51.15 -162.70
CA LEU A 260 -14.07 -52.08 -163.42
C LEU A 260 -14.81 -53.34 -163.92
N LYS A 261 -15.80 -53.84 -163.17
CA LYS A 261 -16.56 -55.07 -163.51
C LYS A 261 -17.59 -54.90 -164.62
N ARG A 262 -18.06 -53.67 -164.87
CA ARG A 262 -19.06 -53.39 -165.92
C ARG A 262 -18.43 -53.28 -167.32
N VAL A 263 -17.10 -53.15 -167.40
CA VAL A 263 -16.33 -52.96 -168.64
C VAL A 263 -15.62 -54.25 -169.12
N GLU A 264 -15.55 -55.30 -168.30
CA GLU A 264 -15.04 -56.62 -168.70
C GLU A 264 -16.01 -57.44 -169.57
N LYS A 265 -17.26 -56.98 -169.74
CA LYS A 265 -18.31 -57.74 -170.43
C LYS A 265 -18.77 -57.08 -171.72
N GLU A 266 -17.84 -56.70 -172.60
CA GLU A 266 -18.18 -56.45 -174.01
C GLU A 266 -17.05 -56.66 -175.05
N LYS A 267 -15.91 -57.33 -174.78
CA LYS A 267 -14.82 -57.40 -175.80
C LYS A 267 -13.97 -58.68 -175.93
N ALA A 268 -14.60 -59.78 -176.32
CA ALA A 268 -14.00 -60.78 -177.22
C ALA A 268 -15.16 -61.48 -177.93
N THR A 269 -15.50 -61.26 -179.21
CA THR A 269 -14.69 -60.88 -180.38
C THR A 269 -15.61 -60.33 -181.50
N ALA A 270 -15.36 -59.11 -181.94
CA ALA A 270 -15.38 -58.76 -183.37
C ALA A 270 -14.02 -59.26 -183.92
N GLU A 271 -13.96 -60.18 -184.89
CA GLU A 271 -14.05 -59.84 -186.31
C GLU A 271 -14.41 -58.38 -186.56
N GLU A 272 -13.35 -57.65 -186.88
CA GLU A 272 -13.29 -56.38 -187.59
C GLU A 272 -13.34 -55.06 -186.77
N ASN A 273 -12.12 -54.68 -186.38
CA ASN A 273 -11.48 -53.37 -186.58
C ASN A 273 -11.44 -52.29 -185.48
N ILE A 274 -10.21 -51.77 -185.34
CA ILE A 274 -9.73 -50.45 -184.89
C ILE A 274 -9.26 -50.24 -183.43
N ALA A 275 -7.97 -49.87 -183.38
CA ALA A 275 -7.20 -48.91 -182.59
C ALA A 275 -7.34 -48.79 -181.05
N MET A 276 -6.23 -49.19 -180.41
CA MET A 276 -5.39 -48.44 -179.47
C MET A 276 -5.97 -48.06 -178.09
N LEU A 277 -5.66 -48.91 -177.10
CA LEU A 277 -5.17 -48.57 -175.74
C LEU A 277 -4.85 -49.87 -174.96
N LYS A 278 -3.71 -49.94 -174.23
CA LYS A 278 -3.57 -50.45 -172.84
C LYS A 278 -2.13 -50.76 -172.37
N GLY A 279 -1.90 -50.53 -171.06
CA GLY A 279 -0.96 -51.21 -170.13
C GLY A 279 0.24 -50.35 -169.69
N GLN A 280 0.32 -49.65 -168.53
CA GLN A 280 0.16 -50.02 -167.10
C GLN A 280 0.97 -51.28 -166.68
N LEU A 281 1.77 -51.33 -165.60
CA LEU A 281 2.09 -50.43 -164.49
C LEU A 281 3.24 -51.05 -163.63
N THR A 282 3.91 -50.20 -162.81
CA THR A 282 4.52 -50.40 -161.46
C THR A 282 6.02 -50.03 -161.47
N LEU A 283 6.59 -48.96 -160.89
CA LEU A 283 6.30 -47.96 -159.83
C LEU A 283 6.17 -48.46 -158.37
N SER A 284 7.15 -48.08 -157.51
CA SER A 284 7.06 -47.75 -156.05
C SER A 284 8.13 -48.39 -155.15
N ILE A 285 9.32 -47.77 -155.03
CA ILE A 285 10.23 -47.91 -153.86
C ILE A 285 11.02 -46.60 -153.67
N SER A 286 10.52 -45.66 -152.84
CA SER A 286 11.34 -44.66 -152.12
C SER A 286 10.60 -43.83 -151.04
N SER A 287 9.33 -44.13 -150.71
CA SER A 287 8.53 -43.32 -149.75
C SER A 287 8.14 -44.06 -148.45
N GLN A 288 8.75 -45.22 -148.15
CA GLN A 288 8.34 -46.11 -147.06
C GLN A 288 9.31 -46.12 -145.85
N GLU A 289 10.52 -45.57 -145.98
CA GLU A 289 11.57 -45.64 -144.94
C GLU A 289 11.55 -44.47 -143.93
N GLU A 290 10.81 -43.39 -144.20
CA GLU A 290 10.74 -42.22 -143.30
C GLU A 290 9.58 -42.33 -142.28
N ALA A 291 8.52 -43.08 -142.61
CA ALA A 291 7.34 -43.27 -141.75
C ALA A 291 7.52 -44.34 -140.65
N THR A 292 8.48 -45.25 -140.80
CA THR A 292 8.77 -46.30 -139.80
C THR A 292 9.59 -45.77 -138.62
N LYS A 293 10.43 -44.74 -138.84
CA LYS A 293 11.25 -44.11 -137.79
C LYS A 293 10.43 -43.26 -136.80
N GLN A 294 9.42 -42.53 -137.28
CA GLN A 294 8.50 -41.74 -136.42
C GLN A 294 7.57 -42.61 -135.55
N LYS A 295 7.27 -43.84 -135.97
CA LYS A 295 6.45 -44.78 -135.18
C LYS A 295 7.21 -45.31 -133.94
N ASP A 296 8.50 -45.57 -134.09
CA ASP A 296 9.32 -46.13 -133.00
C ASP A 296 9.69 -45.07 -131.95
N ASP A 297 9.87 -43.81 -132.35
CA ASP A 297 10.10 -42.69 -131.43
C ASP A 297 8.89 -42.39 -130.53
N LEU A 298 7.65 -42.45 -131.08
CA LEU A 298 6.41 -42.27 -130.31
C LEU A 298 6.09 -43.45 -129.38
N ALA A 299 6.51 -44.67 -129.72
CA ALA A 299 6.34 -45.83 -128.84
C ALA A 299 7.25 -45.76 -127.60
N SER A 300 8.45 -45.20 -127.75
CA SER A 300 9.39 -44.94 -126.64
C SER A 300 8.84 -43.89 -125.65
N GLU A 301 8.21 -42.84 -126.18
CA GLU A 301 7.59 -41.77 -125.36
C GLU A 301 6.39 -42.28 -124.53
N VAL A 302 5.58 -43.17 -125.10
CA VAL A 302 4.48 -43.85 -124.38
C VAL A 302 5.01 -44.79 -123.28
N TYR A 303 6.15 -45.44 -123.50
CA TYR A 303 6.78 -46.30 -122.49
C TYR A 303 7.33 -45.48 -121.32
N SER A 304 7.96 -44.34 -121.59
CA SER A 304 8.44 -43.39 -120.57
C SER A 304 7.29 -42.83 -119.73
N MET A 305 6.22 -42.35 -120.37
CA MET A 305 5.06 -41.80 -119.65
C MET A 305 4.33 -42.84 -118.80
N ARG A 306 4.31 -44.12 -119.21
CA ARG A 306 3.77 -45.21 -118.36
C ARG A 306 4.65 -45.47 -117.13
N GLY A 307 5.96 -45.34 -117.26
CA GLY A 307 6.91 -45.45 -116.15
C GLY A 307 6.71 -44.35 -115.10
N GLU A 308 6.62 -43.09 -115.55
CA GLU A 308 6.36 -41.93 -114.68
C GLU A 308 4.99 -42.04 -113.98
N LEU A 309 3.96 -42.48 -114.69
CA LEU A 309 2.61 -42.62 -114.14
C LEU A 309 2.52 -43.73 -113.08
N LYS A 310 3.37 -44.76 -113.16
CA LYS A 310 3.49 -45.79 -112.12
C LYS A 310 4.20 -45.24 -110.88
N GLN A 311 5.31 -44.54 -111.05
CA GLN A 311 6.06 -43.94 -109.94
C GLN A 311 5.21 -42.94 -109.14
N VAL A 312 4.44 -42.10 -109.83
CA VAL A 312 3.51 -41.15 -109.18
C VAL A 312 2.39 -41.87 -108.40
N ARG A 313 1.93 -43.04 -108.85
CA ARG A 313 0.93 -43.84 -108.11
C ARG A 313 1.52 -44.45 -106.86
N ASP A 314 2.73 -44.99 -106.95
CA ASP A 314 3.42 -45.59 -105.80
C ASP A 314 3.74 -44.51 -104.74
N ASP A 315 4.15 -43.31 -105.16
CA ASP A 315 4.36 -42.16 -104.25
C ASP A 315 3.04 -41.68 -103.59
N ARG A 316 1.94 -41.64 -104.34
CA ARG A 316 0.61 -41.33 -103.79
C ARG A 316 0.19 -42.34 -102.72
N ASP A 317 0.36 -43.63 -102.97
CA ASP A 317 -0.07 -44.67 -102.03
C ASP A 317 0.75 -44.64 -100.74
N ARG A 318 2.04 -44.27 -100.86
CA ARG A 318 2.90 -43.99 -99.70
C ARG A 318 2.43 -42.76 -98.92
N GLN A 319 2.11 -41.66 -99.61
CA GLN A 319 1.58 -40.44 -98.98
C GLN A 319 0.20 -40.67 -98.34
N LEU A 320 -0.67 -41.48 -98.95
CA LEU A 320 -1.97 -41.84 -98.42
C LEU A 320 -1.83 -42.63 -97.11
N SER A 321 -0.89 -43.57 -97.07
CA SER A 321 -0.59 -44.34 -95.85
C SER A 321 -0.04 -43.44 -94.73
N GLN A 322 0.78 -42.45 -95.10
CA GLN A 322 1.31 -41.46 -94.16
C GLN A 322 0.21 -40.52 -93.64
N ALA A 323 -0.73 -40.10 -94.51
CA ALA A 323 -1.89 -39.31 -94.13
C ALA A 323 -2.84 -40.08 -93.20
N GLN A 324 -3.06 -41.38 -93.45
CA GLN A 324 -3.85 -42.23 -92.55
C GLN A 324 -3.20 -42.41 -91.17
N SER A 325 -1.87 -42.52 -91.12
CA SER A 325 -1.13 -42.56 -89.84
C SER A 325 -1.26 -41.24 -89.08
N LEU A 326 -1.12 -40.11 -89.76
CA LEU A 326 -1.28 -38.78 -89.17
C LEU A 326 -2.72 -38.51 -88.71
N ASP A 327 -3.72 -39.00 -89.44
CA ASP A 327 -5.14 -38.89 -89.06
C ASP A 327 -5.45 -39.71 -87.80
N ALA A 328 -4.87 -40.91 -87.67
CA ALA A 328 -4.98 -41.72 -86.46
C ALA A 328 -4.32 -41.06 -85.24
N GLU A 329 -3.16 -40.42 -85.43
CA GLU A 329 -2.50 -39.62 -84.37
C GLU A 329 -3.31 -38.37 -84.01
N PHE A 330 -3.89 -37.70 -85.01
CA PHE A 330 -4.77 -36.55 -84.81
C PHE A 330 -6.01 -36.93 -83.99
N MET A 331 -6.64 -38.06 -84.27
CA MET A 331 -7.79 -38.55 -83.49
C MET A 331 -7.43 -38.85 -82.04
N LYS A 332 -6.26 -39.46 -81.76
CA LYS A 332 -5.77 -39.68 -80.39
C LYS A 332 -5.50 -38.38 -79.65
N LEU A 333 -4.93 -37.38 -80.31
CA LEU A 333 -4.69 -36.06 -79.72
C LEU A 333 -5.98 -35.30 -79.50
N LYS A 334 -6.98 -35.45 -80.37
CA LYS A 334 -8.31 -34.87 -80.20
C LYS A 334 -9.00 -35.44 -78.95
N GLU A 335 -8.94 -36.76 -78.75
CA GLU A 335 -9.44 -37.41 -77.55
C GLU A 335 -8.67 -36.96 -76.29
N SER A 336 -7.34 -36.88 -76.36
CA SER A 336 -6.52 -36.32 -75.28
C SER A 336 -6.85 -34.87 -74.95
N ARG A 337 -7.16 -34.04 -75.95
CA ARG A 337 -7.58 -32.65 -75.78
C ARG A 337 -8.96 -32.56 -75.13
N GLU A 338 -9.89 -33.42 -75.53
CA GLU A 338 -11.24 -33.47 -74.97
C GLU A 338 -11.19 -33.90 -73.48
N ASN A 339 -10.34 -34.88 -73.16
CA ASN A 339 -10.04 -35.26 -71.77
C ASN A 339 -9.39 -34.12 -70.97
N SER A 340 -8.39 -33.42 -71.52
CA SER A 340 -7.82 -32.22 -70.87
C SER A 340 -8.85 -31.12 -70.67
N CYS A 341 -9.83 -30.95 -71.58
CA CYS A 341 -10.89 -29.96 -71.42
C CYS A 341 -11.80 -30.29 -70.21
N ILE A 342 -12.17 -31.57 -70.05
CA ILE A 342 -12.95 -32.05 -68.89
C ILE A 342 -12.17 -31.86 -67.59
N GLU A 343 -10.87 -32.15 -67.61
CA GLU A 343 -9.98 -31.94 -66.45
C GLU A 343 -9.86 -30.45 -66.11
N LEU A 344 -9.83 -29.57 -67.11
CA LEU A 344 -9.79 -28.12 -66.93
C LEU A 344 -11.09 -27.56 -66.34
N ASP A 345 -12.24 -28.07 -66.77
CA ASP A 345 -13.53 -27.72 -66.17
C ASP A 345 -13.60 -28.17 -64.70
N SER A 346 -13.10 -29.37 -64.40
CA SER A 346 -12.99 -29.89 -63.03
C SER A 346 -12.08 -29.01 -62.16
N LEU A 347 -10.90 -28.63 -62.67
CA LEU A 347 -9.98 -27.74 -61.98
C LEU A 347 -10.53 -26.32 -61.82
N THR A 348 -11.30 -25.83 -62.79
CA THR A 348 -11.95 -24.51 -62.72
C THR A 348 -13.02 -24.49 -61.62
N LEU A 349 -13.84 -25.55 -61.52
CA LEU A 349 -14.77 -25.71 -60.40
C LEU A 349 -14.04 -25.75 -59.05
N LYS A 350 -12.94 -26.49 -58.97
CA LYS A 350 -12.13 -26.59 -57.76
C LYS A 350 -11.46 -25.26 -57.39
N ALA A 351 -11.05 -24.48 -58.37
CA ALA A 351 -10.51 -23.13 -58.17
C ALA A 351 -11.58 -22.18 -57.63
N ASN A 352 -12.79 -22.21 -58.17
CA ASN A 352 -13.92 -21.40 -57.69
C ASN A 352 -14.31 -21.78 -56.25
N GLU A 353 -14.35 -23.08 -55.92
CA GLU A 353 -14.59 -23.54 -54.54
C GLU A 353 -13.50 -23.06 -53.56
N LEU A 354 -12.23 -23.05 -54.00
CA LEU A 354 -11.12 -22.52 -53.20
C LEU A 354 -11.23 -20.99 -53.03
N GLU A 355 -11.71 -20.28 -54.05
CA GLU A 355 -11.90 -18.82 -54.01
C GLU A 355 -13.03 -18.43 -53.04
N GLU A 356 -14.16 -19.12 -53.05
CA GLU A 356 -15.24 -18.94 -52.06
C GLU A 356 -14.75 -19.25 -50.63
N LYS A 357 -14.00 -20.35 -50.45
CA LYS A 357 -13.39 -20.67 -49.15
C LYS A 357 -12.43 -19.57 -48.70
N SER A 358 -11.59 -19.07 -49.60
CA SER A 358 -10.65 -17.97 -49.32
C SER A 358 -11.42 -16.72 -48.87
N SER A 359 -12.49 -16.35 -49.57
CA SER A 359 -13.35 -15.20 -49.21
C SER A 359 -13.97 -15.34 -47.81
N LEU A 360 -14.55 -16.51 -47.49
CA LEU A 360 -15.13 -16.76 -46.17
C LEU A 360 -14.08 -16.64 -45.06
N LYS A 361 -12.87 -17.12 -45.31
CA LYS A 361 -11.76 -17.09 -44.37
C LYS A 361 -11.18 -15.69 -44.20
N GLU A 362 -11.12 -14.90 -45.26
CA GLU A 362 -10.71 -13.49 -45.21
C GLU A 362 -11.67 -12.65 -44.35
N ASN A 363 -12.97 -12.93 -44.43
CA ASN A 363 -13.97 -12.36 -43.51
C ASN A 363 -13.76 -12.81 -42.05
N GLN A 364 -13.38 -14.07 -41.79
CA GLN A 364 -13.05 -14.55 -40.44
C GLN A 364 -11.80 -13.86 -39.88
N ILE A 365 -10.77 -13.65 -40.70
CA ILE A 365 -9.55 -12.92 -40.32
C ILE A 365 -9.90 -11.49 -39.94
N LYS A 366 -10.71 -10.81 -40.75
CA LYS A 366 -11.13 -9.42 -40.50
C LYS A 366 -11.91 -9.28 -39.19
N ALA A 367 -12.87 -10.17 -38.94
CA ALA A 367 -13.62 -10.19 -37.68
C ALA A 367 -12.73 -10.46 -36.44
N LEU A 368 -11.65 -11.23 -36.61
CA LEU A 368 -10.70 -11.52 -35.53
C LEU A 368 -9.72 -10.35 -35.31
N GLN A 369 -9.30 -9.65 -36.36
CA GLN A 369 -8.52 -8.41 -36.25
C GLN A 369 -9.29 -7.32 -35.50
N GLU A 370 -10.60 -7.19 -35.75
CA GLU A 370 -11.45 -6.27 -34.99
C GLU A 370 -11.54 -6.65 -33.50
N LYS A 371 -11.66 -7.94 -33.17
CA LYS A 371 -11.63 -8.43 -31.78
C LYS A 371 -10.29 -8.17 -31.10
N LEU A 372 -9.17 -8.35 -31.81
CA LEU A 372 -7.83 -8.05 -31.31
C LEU A 372 -7.70 -6.56 -30.99
N ALA A 373 -8.06 -5.68 -31.93
CA ALA A 373 -7.99 -4.24 -31.75
C ALA A 373 -8.88 -3.75 -30.59
N ALA A 374 -10.08 -4.32 -30.43
CA ALA A 374 -10.96 -4.01 -29.31
C ALA A 374 -10.33 -4.39 -27.96
N ALA A 375 -9.64 -5.51 -27.90
CA ALA A 375 -9.00 -5.97 -26.68
C ALA A 375 -7.67 -5.25 -26.38
N GLU A 376 -6.88 -4.89 -27.39
CA GLU A 376 -5.71 -4.00 -27.23
C GLU A 376 -6.14 -2.65 -26.64
N LYS A 377 -7.25 -2.09 -27.13
CA LYS A 377 -7.83 -0.87 -26.57
C LYS A 377 -8.29 -1.07 -25.12
N LYS A 378 -8.93 -2.21 -24.81
CA LYS A 378 -9.33 -2.54 -23.44
C LYS A 378 -8.11 -2.67 -22.51
N LEU A 379 -7.06 -3.34 -22.96
CA LEU A 379 -5.79 -3.48 -22.25
C LEU A 379 -5.18 -2.11 -21.95
N GLN A 380 -5.12 -1.23 -22.95
CA GLN A 380 -4.59 0.13 -22.79
C GLN A 380 -5.37 0.95 -21.75
N VAL A 381 -6.71 0.88 -21.78
CA VAL A 381 -7.56 1.59 -20.81
C VAL A 381 -7.36 1.03 -19.39
N THR A 382 -7.30 -0.29 -19.24
CA THR A 382 -7.06 -0.92 -17.93
C THR A 382 -5.66 -0.60 -17.41
N ASP A 383 -4.63 -0.60 -18.26
CA ASP A 383 -3.25 -0.22 -17.90
C ASP A 383 -3.17 1.21 -17.33
N VAL A 384 -3.82 2.18 -18.00
CA VAL A 384 -3.89 3.55 -17.50
C VAL A 384 -4.59 3.61 -16.14
N SER A 385 -5.69 2.88 -15.98
CA SER A 385 -6.41 2.85 -14.70
C SER A 385 -5.60 2.19 -13.58
N VAL A 386 -4.81 1.15 -13.87
CA VAL A 386 -3.88 0.53 -12.91
C VAL A 386 -2.79 1.54 -12.51
N PHE A 387 -2.23 2.27 -13.48
CA PHE A 387 -1.21 3.30 -13.22
C PHE A 387 -1.72 4.43 -12.33
N GLU A 388 -2.94 4.94 -12.58
CA GLU A 388 -3.59 5.94 -11.73
C GLU A 388 -3.79 5.42 -10.29
N THR A 389 -4.33 4.22 -10.16
CA THR A 389 -4.57 3.58 -8.85
C THR A 389 -3.24 3.35 -8.11
N ARG A 390 -2.18 2.99 -8.83
CA ARG A 390 -0.83 2.78 -8.26
C ARG A 390 -0.22 4.09 -7.77
N THR A 391 -0.40 5.16 -8.53
CA THR A 391 0.05 6.50 -8.14
C THR A 391 -0.69 6.96 -6.88
N GLU A 392 -1.99 6.69 -6.78
CA GLU A 392 -2.78 6.97 -5.58
C GLU A 392 -2.28 6.16 -4.38
N PHE A 393 -2.02 4.86 -4.55
CA PHE A 393 -1.46 4.00 -3.51
C PHE A 393 -0.10 4.50 -3.00
N GLU A 394 0.82 4.85 -3.90
CA GLU A 394 2.12 5.41 -3.55
C GLU A 394 1.98 6.75 -2.81
N GLY A 395 0.97 7.57 -3.17
CA GLY A 395 0.61 8.79 -2.46
C GLY A 395 0.12 8.52 -1.02
N GLN A 396 -0.77 7.54 -0.85
CA GLN A 396 -1.25 7.13 0.47
C GLN A 396 -0.12 6.55 1.33
N GLN A 397 0.78 5.75 0.75
CA GLN A 397 1.90 5.16 1.47
C GLN A 397 2.86 6.24 2.01
N LYS A 398 3.18 7.27 1.21
CA LYS A 398 3.95 8.43 1.68
C LYS A 398 3.27 9.19 2.81
N LEU A 399 1.93 9.33 2.74
CA LEU A 399 1.16 9.97 3.80
C LEU A 399 1.17 9.14 5.09
N VAL A 400 1.09 7.80 5.00
CA VAL A 400 1.26 6.89 6.15
C VAL A 400 2.62 7.10 6.80
N ASP A 401 3.70 7.11 6.01
CA ASP A 401 5.06 7.31 6.52
C ASP A 401 5.26 8.68 7.20
N GLU A 402 4.63 9.72 6.66
CA GLU A 402 4.65 11.07 7.25
C GLU A 402 3.85 11.12 8.58
N LEU A 403 2.63 10.59 8.59
CA LEU A 403 1.80 10.54 9.79
C LEU A 403 2.46 9.71 10.90
N GLN A 404 3.14 8.62 10.54
CA GLN A 404 3.87 7.79 11.48
C GLN A 404 5.07 8.53 12.09
N ARG A 405 5.88 9.23 11.28
CA ARG A 405 6.98 10.08 11.78
C ARG A 405 6.48 11.19 12.70
N ARG A 406 5.36 11.84 12.37
CA ARG A 406 4.74 12.88 13.22
C ARG A 406 4.22 12.31 14.53
N LEU A 407 3.66 11.10 14.52
CA LEU A 407 3.22 10.42 15.72
C LEU A 407 4.39 10.10 16.65
N GLU A 408 5.48 9.57 16.11
CA GLU A 408 6.72 9.26 16.84
C GLU A 408 7.33 10.53 17.48
N ASP A 409 7.38 11.65 16.75
CA ASP A 409 7.86 12.93 17.30
C ASP A 409 6.96 13.48 18.42
N SER A 410 5.64 13.37 18.26
CA SER A 410 4.67 13.77 19.29
C SER A 410 4.80 12.91 20.56
N GLU A 411 5.02 11.60 20.41
CA GLU A 411 5.26 10.66 21.51
C GLU A 411 6.54 11.00 22.26
N TYR A 412 7.63 11.25 21.53
CA TYR A 412 8.90 11.65 22.11
C TYR A 412 8.76 12.95 22.94
N LYS A 413 8.06 13.95 22.42
CA LYS A 413 7.80 15.23 23.12
C LYS A 413 7.02 15.03 24.42
N LEU A 414 6.03 14.13 24.42
CA LEU A 414 5.22 13.84 25.61
C LEU A 414 6.06 13.16 26.71
N ILE A 415 6.87 12.17 26.34
CA ILE A 415 7.78 11.47 27.27
C ILE A 415 8.81 12.44 27.87
N GLU A 416 9.44 13.25 27.02
CA GLU A 416 10.46 14.21 27.46
C GLU A 416 9.85 15.32 28.33
N GLY A 417 8.65 15.80 27.98
CA GLY A 417 7.88 16.76 28.78
C GLY A 417 7.60 16.26 30.18
N GLU A 418 7.08 15.03 30.33
CA GLU A 418 6.80 14.43 31.63
C GLU A 418 8.08 14.22 32.46
N ARG A 419 9.18 13.81 31.81
CA ARG A 419 10.49 13.69 32.46
C ARG A 419 10.97 15.03 33.02
N LEU A 420 10.81 16.12 32.26
CA LEU A 420 11.19 17.47 32.69
C LEU A 420 10.27 17.99 33.80
N ARG A 421 8.96 17.74 33.71
CA ARG A 421 8.01 18.08 34.77
C ARG A 421 8.36 17.41 36.10
N LYS A 422 8.67 16.09 36.09
CA LYS A 422 9.15 15.37 37.28
C LYS A 422 10.39 16.01 37.87
N LYS A 423 11.38 16.35 37.02
CA LYS A 423 12.62 17.00 37.46
C LYS A 423 12.37 18.38 38.08
N LEU A 424 11.55 19.22 37.45
CA LEU A 424 11.17 20.54 37.97
C LEU A 424 10.44 20.42 39.31
N HIS A 425 9.52 19.46 39.43
CA HIS A 425 8.76 19.20 40.64
C HIS A 425 9.67 18.79 41.80
N ASN A 426 10.59 17.86 41.57
CA ASN A 426 11.58 17.44 42.55
C ASN A 426 12.48 18.59 43.02
N THR A 427 12.94 19.45 42.09
CA THR A 427 13.72 20.65 42.44
C THR A 427 12.93 21.58 43.37
N ILE A 428 11.63 21.80 43.12
CA ILE A 428 10.79 22.60 44.03
C ILE A 428 10.73 21.97 45.41
N LEU A 429 10.60 20.64 45.49
CA LEU A 429 10.49 19.94 46.77
C LEU A 429 11.77 20.02 47.59
N GLU A 430 12.92 19.82 46.96
CA GLU A 430 14.24 19.94 47.58
C GLU A 430 14.49 21.37 48.09
N LEU A 431 14.15 22.39 47.30
CA LEU A 431 14.28 23.80 47.69
C LEU A 431 13.39 24.16 48.89
N LYS A 432 12.20 23.55 48.97
CA LYS A 432 11.29 23.71 50.12
C LYS A 432 11.71 22.87 51.34
N GLY A 433 12.67 21.95 51.18
CA GLY A 433 13.07 20.98 52.20
C GLY A 433 12.20 19.72 52.20
N ASN A 434 12.86 18.59 52.53
CA ASN A 434 12.24 17.27 52.62
C ASN A 434 11.33 17.11 53.84
N ILE A 435 11.56 17.93 54.88
CA ILE A 435 10.76 17.96 56.10
C ILE A 435 10.24 19.37 56.27
N ARG A 436 8.93 19.47 56.46
CA ARG A 436 8.22 20.75 56.59
C ARG A 436 7.28 20.68 57.77
N VAL A 437 7.23 21.76 58.54
CA VAL A 437 6.37 21.91 59.70
C VAL A 437 5.42 23.08 59.45
N PHE A 438 4.12 22.75 59.38
CA PHE A 438 3.05 23.73 59.23
C PHE A 438 2.30 23.92 60.54
N CYS A 439 2.00 25.17 60.88
CA CYS A 439 1.11 25.51 62.00
C CYS A 439 -0.25 25.88 61.43
N ARG A 440 -1.33 25.28 61.95
CA ARG A 440 -2.71 25.63 61.57
C ARG A 440 -3.48 26.07 62.81
N VAL A 441 -3.99 27.29 62.79
CA VAL A 441 -4.85 27.82 63.85
C VAL A 441 -6.29 27.62 63.43
N ARG A 442 -7.08 26.84 64.19
CA ARG A 442 -8.51 26.68 63.89
C ARG A 442 -9.31 27.92 64.31
N PRO A 443 -10.48 28.17 63.68
CA PRO A 443 -11.46 29.12 64.20
C PRO A 443 -11.85 28.81 65.65
N LEU A 444 -12.27 29.86 66.38
CA LEU A 444 -12.85 29.71 67.71
C LEU A 444 -14.21 28.99 67.61
N LEU A 445 -14.46 28.07 68.54
CA LEU A 445 -15.77 27.43 68.64
C LEU A 445 -16.76 28.41 69.30
N PRO A 446 -18.08 28.29 69.04
CA PRO A 446 -19.09 29.20 69.61
C PRO A 446 -19.04 29.33 71.14
N ASP A 447 -18.66 28.26 71.84
CA ASP A 447 -18.57 28.22 73.29
C ASP A 447 -17.29 28.89 73.85
N GLU A 448 -16.28 29.13 73.02
CA GLU A 448 -14.98 29.70 73.41
C GLU A 448 -14.95 31.23 73.35
N ASN A 449 -15.89 31.84 72.61
CA ASN A 449 -16.04 33.30 72.46
C ASN A 449 -16.44 34.04 73.76
N ARG A 450 -16.66 33.33 74.86
CA ARG A 450 -17.08 33.91 76.16
C ARG A 450 -15.91 34.30 77.08
N SER A 451 -14.68 34.02 76.68
CA SER A 451 -13.48 34.27 77.48
C SER A 451 -13.05 35.75 77.37
N THR A 452 -12.91 36.45 78.49
CA THR A 452 -12.52 37.87 78.59
C THR A 452 -11.02 38.15 78.42
N GLU A 453 -10.21 37.11 78.16
CA GLU A 453 -8.79 37.26 77.84
C GLU A 453 -8.63 37.72 76.38
N GLY A 454 -7.94 38.84 76.14
CA GLY A 454 -7.74 39.42 74.80
C GLY A 454 -7.08 38.46 73.80
N LYS A 455 -6.91 38.88 72.53
CA LYS A 455 -6.29 38.05 71.46
C LYS A 455 -4.97 37.41 71.92
N ILE A 456 -5.01 36.12 72.25
CA ILE A 456 -3.88 35.31 72.75
C ILE A 456 -2.82 35.11 71.65
N PHE A 457 -3.27 35.11 70.39
CA PHE A 457 -2.43 34.93 69.22
C PHE A 457 -2.32 36.24 68.43
N SER A 458 -1.10 36.57 68.01
CA SER A 458 -0.85 37.60 67.02
C SER A 458 0.03 37.04 65.91
N TYR A 459 -0.16 37.57 64.70
CA TYR A 459 0.61 37.16 63.53
C TYR A 459 1.55 38.32 63.19
N PRO A 460 2.87 38.11 63.26
CA PRO A 460 3.82 39.18 62.99
C PRO A 460 3.70 39.63 61.54
N SER A 461 3.51 40.94 61.36
CA SER A 461 3.40 41.60 60.05
C SER A 461 4.76 41.95 59.42
N SER A 462 5.87 41.73 60.14
CA SER A 462 7.21 41.90 59.59
C SER A 462 7.41 40.96 58.40
N MET A 463 7.91 41.51 57.30
CA MET A 463 8.07 40.81 56.02
C MET A 463 8.89 39.51 56.13
N GLU A 464 9.83 39.41 57.07
CA GLU A 464 10.66 38.21 57.31
C GLU A 464 9.91 37.03 57.93
N THR A 465 8.81 37.28 58.64
CA THR A 465 8.01 36.26 59.34
C THR A 465 6.56 36.22 58.86
N SER A 466 6.20 37.05 57.88
CA SER A 466 4.86 37.08 57.31
C SER A 466 4.49 35.71 56.73
N GLY A 467 3.39 35.12 57.20
CA GLY A 467 2.94 33.77 56.83
C GLY A 467 3.78 32.61 57.39
N ARG A 468 4.80 32.87 58.22
CA ARG A 468 5.69 31.86 58.83
C ARG A 468 5.84 31.99 60.34
N GLY A 469 5.51 33.14 60.91
CA GLY A 469 5.59 33.43 62.33
C GLY A 469 4.24 33.37 63.02
N ILE A 470 4.25 32.99 64.29
CA ILE A 470 3.11 33.14 65.20
C ILE A 470 3.63 33.56 66.57
N ASP A 471 2.99 34.56 67.14
CA ASP A 471 3.34 35.14 68.43
C ASP A 471 2.25 34.80 69.46
N LEU A 472 2.65 34.17 70.55
CA LEU A 472 1.79 33.82 71.68
C LEU A 472 2.04 34.78 72.84
N ALA A 473 0.99 35.42 73.34
CA ALA A 473 1.05 36.22 74.56
C ALA A 473 0.53 35.38 75.75
N GLN A 474 1.41 35.07 76.70
CA GLN A 474 1.05 34.31 77.91
C GLN A 474 1.67 34.99 79.13
N ASN A 475 0.88 35.30 80.16
CA ASN A 475 1.32 35.94 81.41
C ASN A 475 2.13 37.24 81.20
N GLY A 476 1.77 38.04 80.18
CA GLY A 476 2.50 39.26 79.81
C GLY A 476 3.82 39.05 79.07
N GLN A 477 4.25 37.80 78.85
CA GLN A 477 5.41 37.47 78.01
C GLN A 477 4.98 37.10 76.60
N LYS A 478 5.75 37.56 75.62
CA LYS A 478 5.55 37.27 74.19
C LYS A 478 6.52 36.17 73.77
N HIS A 479 5.99 35.06 73.28
CA HIS A 479 6.76 33.95 72.72
C HIS A 479 6.56 33.87 71.20
N SER A 480 7.63 34.04 70.44
CA SER A 480 7.60 34.01 68.96
C SER A 480 8.09 32.66 68.44
N PHE A 481 7.29 32.03 67.58
CA PHE A 481 7.61 30.75 66.94
C PHE A 481 7.68 30.91 65.41
N LYS A 482 8.52 30.11 64.76
CA LYS A 482 8.70 30.10 63.29
C LYS A 482 8.42 28.70 62.73
N PHE A 483 7.72 28.67 61.60
CA PHE A 483 7.31 27.48 60.86
C PHE A 483 7.55 27.67 59.36
N ASP A 484 7.43 26.61 58.57
CA ASP A 484 7.50 26.72 57.11
C ASP A 484 6.28 27.44 56.53
N LYS A 485 5.12 27.28 57.17
CA LYS A 485 3.89 28.03 56.91
C LYS A 485 2.99 28.08 58.16
N VAL A 486 2.34 29.23 58.39
CA VAL A 486 1.31 29.43 59.40
C VAL A 486 -0.01 29.72 58.69
N PHE A 487 -0.99 28.84 58.87
CA PHE A 487 -2.37 29.01 58.42
C PHE A 487 -3.19 29.68 59.53
N ILE A 488 -3.70 30.87 59.24
CA ILE A 488 -4.56 31.64 60.14
C ILE A 488 -5.98 31.07 60.19
N GLN A 489 -6.83 31.60 61.08
CA GLN A 489 -8.17 31.08 61.36
C GLN A 489 -9.09 31.05 60.14
N ASP A 490 -8.97 32.02 59.23
CA ASP A 490 -9.85 32.17 58.07
C ASP A 490 -9.47 31.27 56.89
N ILE A 491 -8.38 30.50 57.01
CA ILE A 491 -7.90 29.63 55.93
C ILE A 491 -8.77 28.36 55.81
N SER A 492 -9.30 28.16 54.61
CA SER A 492 -10.15 27.02 54.26
C SER A 492 -9.39 25.69 54.19
N GLN A 493 -10.13 24.56 54.16
CA GLN A 493 -9.55 23.23 53.92
C GLN A 493 -8.84 23.12 52.57
N GLU A 494 -9.38 23.79 51.56
CA GLU A 494 -8.84 23.79 50.22
C GLU A 494 -7.49 24.50 50.15
N GLU A 495 -7.38 25.69 50.73
CA GLU A 495 -6.12 26.44 50.76
C GLU A 495 -5.01 25.71 51.53
N VAL A 496 -5.36 24.96 52.58
CA VAL A 496 -4.40 24.06 53.26
C VAL A 496 -3.98 22.94 52.31
N PHE A 497 -4.93 22.33 51.60
CA PHE A 497 -4.64 21.26 50.64
C PHE A 497 -3.77 21.72 49.47
N VAL A 498 -3.93 22.95 48.97
CA VAL A 498 -3.11 23.52 47.87
C VAL A 498 -1.61 23.51 48.20
N GLU A 499 -1.22 23.64 49.47
CA GLU A 499 0.20 23.53 49.86
C GLU A 499 0.69 22.10 49.99
N VAL A 500 -0.22 21.17 50.27
CA VAL A 500 0.05 19.74 50.48
C VAL A 500 -0.03 18.95 49.16
N SER A 501 -0.79 19.42 48.17
CA SER A 501 -1.06 18.75 46.88
C SER A 501 0.22 18.37 46.12
N GLN A 502 1.29 19.16 46.24
CA GLN A 502 2.61 18.83 45.66
C GLN A 502 3.22 17.56 46.28
N LEU A 503 3.04 17.34 47.58
CA LEU A 503 3.48 16.11 48.23
C LEU A 503 2.65 14.92 47.73
N VAL A 504 1.34 15.11 47.56
CA VAL A 504 0.46 14.08 46.99
C VAL A 504 0.90 13.71 45.57
N GLN A 505 1.23 14.69 44.73
CA GLN A 505 1.77 14.45 43.40
C GLN A 505 3.09 13.66 43.45
N SER A 506 3.95 13.94 44.43
CA SER A 506 5.21 13.21 44.61
C SER A 506 4.96 11.73 44.90
N ALA A 507 3.91 11.41 45.67
CA ALA A 507 3.53 10.02 45.90
C ALA A 507 3.11 9.33 44.58
N LEU A 508 2.37 10.02 43.71
CA LEU A 508 2.03 9.49 42.38
C LEU A 508 3.27 9.30 41.49
N ASP A 509 4.23 10.22 41.58
CA ASP A 509 5.51 10.19 40.85
C ASP A 509 6.47 9.07 41.35
N GLY A 510 6.07 8.29 42.37
CA GLY A 510 6.83 7.15 42.89
C GLY A 510 7.62 7.42 44.19
N TYR A 511 7.38 8.56 44.85
CA TYR A 511 8.02 8.87 46.14
C TYR A 511 7.22 8.36 47.34
N LYS A 512 7.90 8.21 48.48
CA LYS A 512 7.29 7.87 49.75
C LYS A 512 7.04 9.15 50.54
N VAL A 513 5.77 9.40 50.88
CA VAL A 513 5.30 10.63 51.50
C VAL A 513 4.59 10.31 52.80
N CYS A 514 4.84 11.11 53.83
CA CYS A 514 4.16 11.00 55.11
C CYS A 514 3.77 12.38 55.62
N ILE A 515 2.51 12.54 56.00
CA ILE A 515 1.94 13.79 56.53
C ILE A 515 1.29 13.48 57.88
N PHE A 516 1.67 14.26 58.89
CA PHE A 516 1.18 14.13 60.26
C PHE A 516 0.28 15.31 60.63
N ALA A 517 -0.83 15.03 61.32
CA ALA A 517 -1.57 16.02 62.07
C ALA A 517 -1.28 15.83 63.55
N TYR A 518 -0.72 16.87 64.19
CA TYR A 518 -0.31 16.88 65.59
C TYR A 518 -0.97 18.03 66.35
N GLY A 519 -1.31 17.81 67.63
CA GLY A 519 -1.93 18.82 68.49
C GLY A 519 -2.75 18.20 69.62
N GLN A 520 -3.19 19.02 70.56
CA GLN A 520 -4.05 18.58 71.66
C GLN A 520 -5.44 18.12 71.17
N THR A 521 -6.17 17.40 72.01
CA THR A 521 -7.59 17.11 71.77
C THR A 521 -8.40 18.40 71.52
N GLY A 522 -9.28 18.37 70.52
CA GLY A 522 -10.07 19.55 70.11
C GLY A 522 -9.34 20.59 69.24
N SER A 523 -8.07 20.39 68.87
CA SER A 523 -7.32 21.36 68.05
C SER A 523 -7.62 21.34 66.55
N GLY A 524 -8.44 20.39 66.07
CA GLY A 524 -8.80 20.27 64.64
C GLY A 524 -7.94 19.29 63.82
N LYS A 525 -7.23 18.33 64.44
CA LYS A 525 -6.45 17.30 63.73
C LYS A 525 -7.31 16.45 62.78
N THR A 526 -8.34 15.80 63.33
CA THR A 526 -9.28 14.97 62.56
C THR A 526 -10.03 15.80 61.52
N TYR A 527 -10.40 17.05 61.84
CA TYR A 527 -10.97 17.98 60.86
C TYR A 527 -10.00 18.22 59.70
N THR A 528 -8.71 18.45 59.98
CA THR A 528 -7.70 18.63 58.93
C THR A 528 -7.54 17.38 58.05
N MET A 529 -7.47 16.20 58.65
CA MET A 529 -7.22 14.96 57.91
C MET A 529 -8.44 14.43 57.15
N MET A 530 -9.59 14.36 57.81
CA MET A 530 -10.81 13.76 57.25
C MET A 530 -11.81 14.81 56.77
N GLY A 531 -11.88 15.96 57.43
CA GLY A 531 -12.92 16.96 57.20
C GLY A 531 -14.19 16.66 57.96
N ARG A 532 -15.27 17.36 57.58
CA ARG A 532 -16.60 17.13 58.15
C ARG A 532 -17.39 16.17 57.27
N PRO A 533 -17.82 14.99 57.78
CA PRO A 533 -18.62 14.05 57.01
C PRO A 533 -19.91 14.69 56.49
N GLY A 534 -20.24 14.46 55.22
CA GLY A 534 -21.45 14.99 54.59
C GLY A 534 -21.35 16.43 54.07
N HIS A 535 -20.20 17.11 54.23
CA HIS A 535 -19.98 18.48 53.75
C HIS A 535 -18.86 18.49 52.68
N PRO A 536 -19.20 18.53 51.38
CA PRO A 536 -18.22 18.44 50.29
C PRO A 536 -17.11 19.51 50.33
N ASP A 537 -17.44 20.74 50.72
CA ASP A 537 -16.48 21.86 50.76
C ASP A 537 -15.52 21.75 51.95
N GLU A 538 -15.89 20.99 52.99
CA GLU A 538 -15.11 20.80 54.21
C GLU A 538 -14.27 19.52 54.21
N LYS A 539 -14.14 18.84 53.07
CA LYS A 539 -13.26 17.67 52.89
C LYS A 539 -11.83 17.97 53.38
N GLY A 540 -11.28 17.06 54.17
CA GLY A 540 -9.90 17.17 54.67
C GLY A 540 -8.85 16.70 53.66
N LEU A 541 -7.62 16.53 54.13
CA LEU A 541 -6.47 16.14 53.31
C LEU A 541 -6.64 14.76 52.67
N ILE A 542 -7.15 13.75 53.37
CA ILE A 542 -7.31 12.38 52.85
C ILE A 542 -8.25 12.35 51.64
N PRO A 543 -9.52 12.77 51.74
CA PRO A 543 -10.42 12.73 50.59
C PRO A 543 -9.92 13.58 49.41
N ARG A 544 -9.37 14.77 49.66
CA ARG A 544 -8.82 15.63 48.59
C ARG A 544 -7.59 15.01 47.90
N SER A 545 -6.71 14.34 48.66
CA SER A 545 -5.55 13.64 48.09
C SER A 545 -5.98 12.53 47.14
N LEU A 546 -7.02 11.80 47.51
CA LEU A 546 -7.55 10.71 46.68
C LEU A 546 -8.22 11.23 45.41
N GLU A 547 -8.99 12.32 45.51
CA GLU A 547 -9.58 12.97 44.35
C GLU A 547 -8.50 13.41 43.35
N GLN A 548 -7.44 14.07 43.83
CA GLN A 548 -6.29 14.45 42.99
C GLN A 548 -5.63 13.23 42.34
N ILE A 549 -5.37 12.17 43.11
CA ILE A 549 -4.69 10.94 42.61
C ILE A 549 -5.54 10.23 41.55
N PHE A 550 -6.84 10.06 41.79
CA PHE A 550 -7.73 9.42 40.81
C PHE A 550 -7.97 10.28 39.57
N GLN A 551 -8.01 11.61 39.72
CA GLN A 551 -8.06 12.52 38.58
C GLN A 551 -6.78 12.43 37.74
N ALA A 552 -5.60 12.41 38.38
CA ALA A 552 -4.33 12.25 37.69
C ALA A 552 -4.19 10.87 37.01
N LYS A 553 -4.67 9.80 37.67
CA LYS A 553 -4.78 8.47 37.05
C LYS A 553 -5.60 8.50 35.75
N GLN A 554 -6.71 9.24 35.72
CA GLN A 554 -7.55 9.36 34.52
C GLN A 554 -6.85 10.19 33.44
N SER A 555 -6.20 11.29 33.79
CA SER A 555 -5.52 12.15 32.81
C SER A 555 -4.28 11.48 32.19
N GLN A 556 -3.62 10.57 32.91
CA GLN A 556 -2.42 9.87 32.44
C GLN A 556 -2.72 8.53 31.73
N GLN A 557 -3.97 8.04 31.77
CA GLN A 557 -4.36 6.82 31.05
C GLN A 557 -4.15 6.89 29.52
N PRO A 558 -4.54 7.98 28.83
CA PRO A 558 -4.29 8.13 27.39
C PRO A 558 -2.81 8.04 27.01
N GLN A 559 -1.92 8.38 27.95
CA GLN A 559 -0.47 8.32 27.80
C GLN A 559 0.12 6.92 28.06
N GLY A 560 -0.73 5.92 28.33
CA GLY A 560 -0.34 4.53 28.55
C GLY A 560 -0.07 4.14 30.01
N TRP A 561 -0.26 5.06 30.98
CA TRP A 561 -0.10 4.72 32.40
C TRP A 561 -1.27 3.87 32.91
N LYS A 562 -0.93 2.72 33.50
CA LYS A 562 -1.85 1.86 34.25
C LYS A 562 -1.47 1.91 35.72
N TYR A 563 -2.41 2.31 36.56
CA TYR A 563 -2.21 2.42 38.01
C TYR A 563 -3.07 1.43 38.79
N GLU A 564 -2.41 0.66 39.65
CA GLU A 564 -3.01 -0.18 40.69
C GLU A 564 -2.81 0.51 42.05
N MET A 565 -3.84 0.50 42.88
CA MET A 565 -3.84 1.23 44.13
C MET A 565 -4.42 0.37 45.25
N GLN A 566 -3.74 0.40 46.40
CA GLN A 566 -4.08 -0.40 47.57
C GLN A 566 -4.18 0.48 48.80
N VAL A 567 -5.27 0.33 49.56
CA VAL A 567 -5.51 1.06 50.80
C VAL A 567 -5.44 0.12 51.99
N SER A 568 -4.84 0.60 53.07
CA SER A 568 -4.94 0.00 54.40
C SER A 568 -5.17 1.08 55.45
N MET A 569 -5.93 0.75 56.48
CA MET A 569 -6.22 1.66 57.58
C MET A 569 -6.06 0.93 58.91
N LEU A 570 -5.24 1.48 59.79
CA LEU A 570 -5.02 0.92 61.12
C LEU A 570 -5.11 2.00 62.19
N GLU A 571 -5.38 1.57 63.42
CA GLU A 571 -5.15 2.38 64.60
C GLU A 571 -4.06 1.78 65.49
N ILE A 572 -3.24 2.64 66.09
CA ILE A 572 -2.31 2.25 67.16
C ILE A 572 -2.89 2.80 68.45
N TYR A 573 -3.31 1.88 69.32
CA TYR A 573 -3.90 2.17 70.62
C TYR A 573 -3.15 1.39 71.69
N ASN A 574 -2.62 2.09 72.71
CA ASN A 574 -1.86 1.46 73.79
C ASN A 574 -0.74 0.51 73.28
N GLU A 575 0.06 0.98 72.31
CA GLU A 575 1.13 0.21 71.64
C GLU A 575 0.68 -1.11 70.97
N THR A 576 -0.63 -1.25 70.72
CA THR A 576 -1.24 -2.37 70.01
C THR A 576 -1.81 -1.88 68.68
N ILE A 577 -1.58 -2.63 67.61
CA ILE A 577 -2.12 -2.34 66.28
C ILE A 577 -3.47 -3.00 66.14
N ARG A 578 -4.43 -2.27 65.59
CA ARG A 578 -5.75 -2.78 65.23
C ARG A 578 -6.09 -2.42 63.80
N ASP A 579 -6.55 -3.42 63.07
CA ASP A 579 -7.07 -3.26 61.71
C ASP A 579 -8.48 -2.64 61.72
N LEU A 580 -8.67 -1.55 60.98
CA LEU A 580 -9.93 -0.83 60.91
C LEU A 580 -10.83 -1.29 59.75
N LEU A 581 -10.31 -2.10 58.83
CA LEU A 581 -11.02 -2.64 57.66
C LEU A 581 -11.37 -4.13 57.80
N SER A 582 -10.90 -4.81 58.85
CA SER A 582 -11.26 -6.22 59.09
C SER A 582 -12.77 -6.42 59.30
N THR A 583 -13.37 -7.26 58.47
CA THR A 583 -14.80 -7.62 58.49
C THR A 583 -15.15 -8.69 59.53
N ASN A 584 -14.18 -9.53 59.91
CA ASN A 584 -14.35 -10.56 60.95
C ASN A 584 -14.04 -9.98 62.32
N ARG A 585 -15.06 -9.43 62.97
CA ARG A 585 -15.02 -8.99 64.37
C ARG A 585 -15.63 -10.04 65.28
N SER A 586 -14.97 -11.17 65.48
CA SER A 586 -15.28 -11.99 66.65
C SER A 586 -14.74 -11.26 67.88
N SER A 587 -15.62 -10.97 68.84
CA SER A 587 -15.33 -10.32 70.13
C SER A 587 -14.31 -11.07 71.02
N SER A 588 -13.74 -12.17 70.54
CA SER A 588 -12.73 -13.00 71.19
C SER A 588 -11.28 -12.72 70.76
N ASP A 589 -11.04 -11.86 69.77
CA ASP A 589 -9.72 -11.73 69.10
C ASP A 589 -8.65 -10.97 69.92
N VAL A 590 -8.94 -10.61 71.17
CA VAL A 590 -7.96 -9.96 72.05
C VAL A 590 -7.44 -10.88 73.16
N THR A 591 -8.06 -12.02 73.51
CA THR A 591 -7.53 -12.83 74.63
C THR A 591 -7.97 -14.29 74.79
N ARG A 592 -8.66 -14.96 73.85
CA ARG A 592 -9.00 -16.39 74.05
C ARG A 592 -8.54 -17.33 72.96
N VAL A 593 -7.62 -18.22 73.34
CA VAL A 593 -7.41 -19.55 72.74
C VAL A 593 -8.60 -20.43 73.15
N GLU A 594 -9.78 -20.16 72.60
CA GLU A 594 -10.85 -21.16 72.58
C GLU A 594 -10.84 -21.72 71.14
N ASN A 595 -10.27 -22.92 71.00
CA ASN A 595 -10.17 -23.75 69.78
C ASN A 595 -8.81 -23.83 69.05
N GLY A 596 -7.70 -23.35 69.64
CA GLY A 596 -6.35 -23.68 69.15
C GLY A 596 -5.90 -22.99 67.84
N THR A 597 -6.72 -22.12 67.25
CA THR A 597 -6.30 -21.22 66.18
C THR A 597 -5.70 -19.94 66.79
N PRO A 598 -4.44 -19.57 66.47
CA PRO A 598 -3.87 -18.30 66.92
C PRO A 598 -4.66 -17.13 66.29
N GLY A 599 -5.08 -16.15 67.11
CA GLY A 599 -5.69 -14.91 66.64
C GLY A 599 -4.72 -14.12 65.74
N LYS A 600 -5.26 -13.19 64.93
CA LYS A 600 -4.44 -12.40 63.99
C LYS A 600 -3.35 -11.61 64.73
N GLN A 601 -2.09 -11.72 64.29
CA GLN A 601 -0.96 -11.03 64.93
C GLN A 601 -0.39 -9.94 64.02
N TYR A 602 -0.76 -8.70 64.28
CA TYR A 602 -0.27 -7.53 63.54
C TYR A 602 1.19 -7.19 63.88
N THR A 603 2.13 -7.67 63.07
CA THR A 603 3.57 -7.46 63.25
C THR A 603 4.14 -6.58 62.14
N ILE A 604 4.85 -5.51 62.53
CA ILE A 604 5.53 -4.61 61.59
C ILE A 604 6.78 -5.31 61.02
N LYS A 605 6.91 -5.31 59.70
CA LYS A 605 8.04 -5.85 58.94
C LYS A 605 8.54 -4.80 57.94
N HIS A 606 9.83 -4.75 57.72
CA HIS A 606 10.47 -3.91 56.69
C HIS A 606 11.09 -4.81 55.63
N ASP A 607 10.85 -4.50 54.36
CA ASP A 607 11.47 -5.21 53.24
C ASP A 607 12.80 -4.57 52.81
N VAL A 608 13.55 -5.27 51.95
CA VAL A 608 14.82 -4.80 51.39
C VAL A 608 14.67 -3.63 50.42
N ASN A 609 13.46 -3.39 49.90
CA ASN A 609 13.11 -2.29 48.99
C ASN A 609 12.68 -1.03 49.77
N GLY A 610 12.84 -1.07 51.09
CA GLY A 610 12.50 0.02 51.99
C GLY A 610 11.00 0.26 52.15
N ASN A 611 10.16 -0.76 52.03
CA ASN A 611 8.74 -0.67 52.34
C ASN A 611 8.45 -1.25 53.73
N THR A 612 7.54 -0.62 54.45
CA THR A 612 6.99 -1.16 55.70
C THR A 612 5.67 -1.88 55.42
N HIS A 613 5.49 -3.08 55.96
CA HIS A 613 4.27 -3.86 55.91
C HIS A 613 3.87 -4.35 57.31
N VAL A 614 2.58 -4.55 57.54
CA VAL A 614 2.07 -5.14 58.79
C VAL A 614 1.43 -6.48 58.45
N SER A 615 1.84 -7.56 59.12
CA SER A 615 1.27 -8.89 58.87
C SER A 615 -0.22 -8.93 59.22
N ASP A 616 -0.98 -9.73 58.47
CA ASP A 616 -2.42 -9.96 58.65
C ASP A 616 -3.33 -8.72 58.55
N LEU A 617 -2.76 -7.55 58.21
CA LEU A 617 -3.49 -6.31 57.98
C LEU A 617 -4.30 -6.42 56.69
N THR A 618 -5.58 -6.06 56.75
CA THR A 618 -6.45 -6.00 55.58
C THR A 618 -5.96 -4.90 54.64
N VAL A 619 -5.63 -5.31 53.40
CA VAL A 619 -5.27 -4.43 52.29
C VAL A 619 -6.37 -4.58 51.23
N VAL A 620 -6.91 -3.46 50.76
CA VAL A 620 -8.04 -3.43 49.83
C VAL A 620 -7.60 -2.74 48.54
N ASP A 621 -7.76 -3.41 47.40
CA ASP A 621 -7.58 -2.79 46.09
C ASP A 621 -8.70 -1.77 45.84
N VAL A 622 -8.34 -0.59 45.35
CA VAL A 622 -9.28 0.52 45.17
C VAL A 622 -9.20 1.12 43.77
N HIS A 623 -10.36 1.39 43.18
CA HIS A 623 -10.49 1.82 41.79
C HIS A 623 -11.09 3.22 41.64
N SER A 624 -11.65 3.76 42.72
CA SER A 624 -12.26 5.10 42.72
C SER A 624 -12.17 5.80 44.08
N ALA A 625 -12.22 7.14 44.06
CA ALA A 625 -12.30 7.94 45.28
C ALA A 625 -13.55 7.61 46.14
N LYS A 626 -14.63 7.15 45.49
CA LYS A 626 -15.88 6.75 46.16
C LYS A 626 -15.71 5.48 47.00
N GLU A 627 -15.00 4.47 46.48
CA GLU A 627 -14.68 3.26 47.23
C GLU A 627 -13.87 3.60 48.49
N VAL A 628 -12.87 4.46 48.35
CA VAL A 628 -12.05 4.86 49.50
C VAL A 628 -12.86 5.67 50.51
N ALA A 629 -13.77 6.54 50.06
CA ALA A 629 -14.71 7.23 50.95
C ALA A 629 -15.61 6.26 51.73
N PHE A 630 -16.06 5.17 51.10
CA PHE A 630 -16.77 4.10 51.78
C PHE A 630 -15.89 3.40 52.84
N LEU A 631 -14.64 3.07 52.50
CA LEU A 631 -13.69 2.48 53.45
C LEU A 631 -13.38 3.43 54.62
N LEU A 632 -13.31 4.74 54.38
CA LEU A 632 -13.11 5.75 55.44
C LEU A 632 -14.30 5.79 56.40
N ASN A 633 -15.52 5.69 55.90
CA ASN A 633 -16.73 5.60 56.74
C ASN A 633 -16.74 4.29 57.53
N GLN A 634 -16.37 3.17 56.90
CA GLN A 634 -16.22 1.89 57.58
C GLN A 634 -15.17 1.98 58.71
N ALA A 635 -14.00 2.55 58.44
CA ALA A 635 -12.94 2.75 59.43
C ALA A 635 -13.40 3.67 60.58
N ALA A 636 -14.14 4.74 60.28
CA ALA A 636 -14.71 5.63 61.30
C ALA A 636 -15.71 4.90 62.21
N ASN A 637 -16.60 4.06 61.64
CA ASN A 637 -17.51 3.21 62.40
C ASN A 637 -16.75 2.15 63.21
N SER A 638 -15.71 1.59 62.62
CA SER A 638 -14.81 0.63 63.25
C SER A 638 -14.16 1.20 64.52
N ARG A 639 -13.73 2.48 64.47
CA ARG A 639 -13.21 3.25 65.61
C ARG A 639 -14.30 3.61 66.62
N SER A 640 -15.54 3.86 66.16
CA SER A 640 -16.65 4.27 67.03
C SER A 640 -17.25 3.11 67.84
N VAL A 641 -17.29 1.88 67.31
CA VAL A 641 -17.80 0.69 68.03
C VAL A 641 -16.87 0.28 69.19
N GLY A 642 -15.62 0.75 69.21
CA GLY A 642 -14.75 0.64 70.39
C GLY A 642 -15.20 1.49 71.59
N LYS A 643 -16.13 2.43 71.40
CA LYS A 643 -16.63 3.32 72.44
C LYS A 643 -17.43 2.56 73.50
N THR A 644 -16.79 2.20 74.60
CA THR A 644 -17.47 2.16 75.90
C THR A 644 -17.80 3.59 76.34
N GLN A 645 -18.91 3.81 77.08
CA GLN A 645 -19.45 5.11 77.53
C GLN A 645 -18.43 6.09 78.21
N MET A 646 -17.19 5.67 78.44
CA MET A 646 -16.12 6.48 79.02
C MET A 646 -15.08 7.05 78.03
N ASN A 647 -14.98 6.66 76.75
CA ASN A 647 -13.83 7.08 75.91
C ASN A 647 -14.23 7.80 74.62
N GLU A 648 -13.81 9.06 74.48
CA GLU A 648 -13.75 9.77 73.20
C GLU A 648 -12.55 9.23 72.40
N GLN A 649 -12.70 8.02 71.85
CA GLN A 649 -11.59 7.17 71.39
C GLN A 649 -10.74 7.71 70.22
N SER A 650 -11.26 8.67 69.44
CA SER A 650 -10.51 9.27 68.34
C SER A 650 -9.35 10.15 68.80
N SER A 651 -9.41 10.71 70.01
CA SER A 651 -8.32 11.52 70.56
C SER A 651 -7.20 10.70 71.20
N ARG A 652 -7.42 9.40 71.41
CA ARG A 652 -6.53 8.54 72.22
C ARG A 652 -5.82 7.44 71.44
N SER A 653 -6.04 7.39 70.14
CA SER A 653 -5.42 6.43 69.22
C SER A 653 -4.80 7.17 68.05
N HIS A 654 -3.66 6.68 67.55
CA HIS A 654 -3.09 7.17 66.29
C HIS A 654 -3.80 6.47 65.14
N PHE A 655 -4.35 7.23 64.21
CA PHE A 655 -4.94 6.69 62.99
C PHE A 655 -3.95 6.83 61.84
N VAL A 656 -3.70 5.73 61.14
CA VAL A 656 -2.80 5.66 59.99
C VAL A 656 -3.59 5.21 58.77
N PHE A 657 -3.72 6.12 57.80
CA PHE A 657 -4.17 5.81 56.46
C PHE A 657 -2.95 5.64 55.55
N THR A 658 -2.86 4.50 54.87
CA THR A 658 -1.78 4.23 53.90
C THR A 658 -2.39 3.89 52.54
N LEU A 659 -2.00 4.66 51.53
CA LEU A 659 -2.25 4.39 50.12
C LEU A 659 -0.94 3.97 49.45
N ARG A 660 -0.94 2.79 48.84
CA ARG A 660 0.14 2.30 47.97
C ARG A 660 -0.29 2.52 46.53
N ILE A 661 0.63 3.03 45.73
CA ILE A 661 0.41 3.38 44.32
C ILE A 661 1.45 2.61 43.52
N TYR A 662 1.00 1.77 42.61
CA TYR A 662 1.84 1.07 41.64
C TYR A 662 1.42 1.54 40.24
N GLY A 663 2.36 2.09 39.49
CA GLY A 663 2.12 2.60 38.13
C GLY A 663 3.07 1.95 37.14
N VAL A 664 2.54 1.52 36.00
CA VAL A 664 3.31 0.96 34.89
C VAL A 664 2.92 1.67 33.61
N ASN A 665 3.92 2.02 32.80
CA ASN A 665 3.73 2.51 31.44
C ASN A 665 4.47 1.58 30.48
N GLU A 666 3.70 0.71 29.80
CA GLU A 666 4.24 -0.35 28.94
C GLU A 666 4.95 0.19 27.69
N SER A 667 4.51 1.33 27.14
CA SER A 667 5.12 1.92 25.95
C SER A 667 6.51 2.52 26.23
N THR A 668 6.78 2.87 27.48
CA THR A 668 8.04 3.50 27.91
C THR A 668 8.90 2.62 28.83
N ASP A 669 8.43 1.41 29.16
CA ASP A 669 9.02 0.50 30.15
C ASP A 669 9.28 1.18 31.52
N GLN A 670 8.44 2.16 31.88
CA GLN A 670 8.55 2.87 33.16
C GLN A 670 7.68 2.21 34.22
N GLN A 671 8.22 2.12 35.43
CA GLN A 671 7.49 1.64 36.61
C GLN A 671 7.72 2.62 37.78
N VAL A 672 6.66 2.90 38.53
CA VAL A 672 6.69 3.75 39.72
C VAL A 672 6.00 3.06 40.89
N GLN A 673 6.59 3.18 42.07
CA GLN A 673 6.02 2.64 43.31
C GLN A 673 5.99 3.72 44.39
N GLY A 674 4.83 4.33 44.58
CA GLY A 674 4.59 5.37 45.56
C GLY A 674 3.91 4.88 46.83
N VAL A 675 4.13 5.60 47.93
CA VAL A 675 3.38 5.37 49.18
C VAL A 675 3.00 6.70 49.80
N LEU A 676 1.71 6.90 50.07
CA LEU A 676 1.19 8.08 50.79
C LEU A 676 0.65 7.65 52.15
N ASN A 677 1.24 8.18 53.22
CA ASN A 677 0.80 7.98 54.60
C ASN A 677 0.20 9.28 55.15
N LEU A 678 -1.05 9.22 55.59
CA LEU A 678 -1.77 10.35 56.17
C LEU A 678 -2.19 9.96 57.59
N ILE A 679 -1.64 10.66 58.57
CA ILE A 679 -1.63 10.19 59.96
C ILE A 679 -2.27 11.23 60.88
N ASP A 680 -3.37 10.86 61.53
CA ASP A 680 -4.01 11.64 62.59
C ASP A 680 -3.50 11.13 63.94
N LEU A 681 -2.56 11.87 64.54
CA LEU A 681 -1.94 11.47 65.81
C LEU A 681 -2.91 11.67 66.98
N ALA A 682 -2.75 10.88 68.03
CA ALA A 682 -3.44 11.07 69.30
C ALA A 682 -3.12 12.45 69.93
N GLY A 683 -3.98 12.90 70.83
CA GLY A 683 -3.86 14.15 71.56
C GLY A 683 -2.57 14.23 72.39
N SER A 684 -1.93 15.39 72.38
CA SER A 684 -0.66 15.66 73.10
C SER A 684 -0.85 16.30 74.48
N GLU A 685 -2.04 16.17 75.07
CA GLU A 685 -2.31 16.68 76.42
C GLU A 685 -1.36 16.11 77.49
N ARG A 686 -0.92 16.99 78.39
CA ARG A 686 -0.03 16.62 79.50
C ARG A 686 -0.78 15.78 80.53
N LEU A 687 -0.15 14.68 80.97
CA LEU A 687 -0.61 13.81 82.06
C LEU A 687 -1.09 14.60 83.29
N SER A 688 -0.31 15.60 83.72
CA SER A 688 -0.59 16.43 84.90
C SER A 688 -1.86 17.28 84.81
N LYS A 689 -2.36 17.55 83.60
CA LYS A 689 -3.61 18.30 83.36
C LYS A 689 -4.80 17.39 83.07
N SER A 690 -4.58 16.08 82.89
CA SER A 690 -5.62 15.13 82.46
C SER A 690 -6.49 14.60 83.61
N GLY A 691 -6.00 14.59 84.85
CA GLY A 691 -6.71 14.01 86.00
C GLY A 691 -6.97 12.49 85.90
N SER A 692 -6.31 11.79 84.97
CA SER A 692 -6.58 10.38 84.65
C SER A 692 -6.11 9.40 85.72
N THR A 693 -6.93 8.40 86.06
CA THR A 693 -6.61 7.32 87.02
C THR A 693 -6.84 5.93 86.40
N GLY A 694 -6.22 4.89 86.95
CA GLY A 694 -6.41 3.50 86.52
C GLY A 694 -6.00 3.24 85.06
N ASP A 695 -6.87 2.58 84.29
CA ASP A 695 -6.62 2.25 82.89
C ASP A 695 -6.44 3.48 81.99
N ARG A 696 -7.12 4.60 82.32
CA ARG A 696 -6.95 5.87 81.61
C ARG A 696 -5.55 6.46 81.82
N LEU A 697 -4.91 6.20 82.96
CA LEU A 697 -3.54 6.64 83.20
C LEU A 697 -2.56 5.86 82.31
N ARG A 698 -2.72 4.53 82.23
CA ARG A 698 -1.91 3.66 81.34
C ARG A 698 -2.05 4.07 79.88
N GLU A 699 -3.28 4.32 79.44
CA GLU A 699 -3.59 4.85 78.11
C GLU A 699 -2.89 6.19 77.83
N THR A 700 -3.03 7.16 78.75
CA THR A 700 -2.39 8.48 78.62
C THR A 700 -0.86 8.39 78.63
N GLN A 701 -0.28 7.45 79.38
CA GLN A 701 1.15 7.16 79.37
C GLN A 701 1.60 6.59 78.03
N ALA A 702 0.86 5.65 77.44
CA ALA A 702 1.18 5.07 76.15
C ALA A 702 1.12 6.10 75.01
N ILE A 703 0.09 6.96 75.00
CA ILE A 703 -0.02 8.07 74.04
C ILE A 703 1.21 8.99 74.14
N ASN A 704 1.53 9.46 75.34
CA ASN A 704 2.69 10.33 75.54
C ASN A 704 4.00 9.63 75.18
N LYS A 705 4.16 8.34 75.52
CA LYS A 705 5.35 7.55 75.14
C LYS A 705 5.55 7.53 73.62
N SER A 706 4.50 7.25 72.85
CA SER A 706 4.59 7.19 71.39
C SER A 706 4.93 8.55 70.76
N LEU A 707 4.37 9.64 71.25
CA LEU A 707 4.65 11.00 70.78
C LEU A 707 6.04 11.51 71.19
N SER A 708 6.49 11.19 72.41
CA SER A 708 7.86 11.45 72.87
C SER A 708 8.87 10.67 72.03
N SER A 709 8.62 9.38 71.78
CA SER A 709 9.50 8.55 70.94
C SER A 709 9.62 9.12 69.52
N LEU A 710 8.51 9.62 68.95
CA LEU A 710 8.54 10.30 67.64
C LEU A 710 9.38 11.58 67.68
N SER A 711 9.29 12.35 68.76
CA SER A 711 10.11 13.55 68.95
C SER A 711 11.60 13.20 69.06
N ASP A 712 11.93 12.15 69.81
CA ASP A 712 13.31 11.66 69.97
C ASP A 712 13.90 11.21 68.63
N VAL A 713 13.12 10.49 67.82
CA VAL A 713 13.51 10.06 66.48
C VAL A 713 13.79 11.25 65.56
N ILE A 714 12.87 12.23 65.51
CA ILE A 714 13.04 13.43 64.67
C ILE A 714 14.28 14.22 65.11
N PHE A 715 14.50 14.35 66.43
CA PHE A 715 15.64 15.09 66.97
C PHE A 715 16.98 14.39 66.70
N ALA A 716 17.05 13.07 66.88
CA ALA A 716 18.23 12.27 66.57
C ALA A 716 18.62 12.39 65.09
N LEU A 717 17.62 12.38 64.18
CA LEU A 717 17.85 12.56 62.75
C LEU A 717 18.29 13.98 62.40
N ALA A 718 17.68 15.00 63.01
CA ALA A 718 18.08 16.40 62.83
C ALA A 718 19.52 16.64 63.28
N LYS A 719 19.95 15.96 64.36
CA LYS A 719 21.32 15.97 64.87
C LYS A 719 22.28 15.04 64.12
N LYS A 720 21.78 14.20 63.22
CA LYS A 720 22.53 13.16 62.51
C LYS A 720 23.25 12.20 63.46
N GLU A 721 22.56 11.77 64.51
CA GLU A 721 23.08 10.76 65.45
C GLU A 721 23.15 9.37 64.77
N ASP A 722 24.17 8.58 65.09
CA ASP A 722 24.41 7.25 64.49
C ASP A 722 23.31 6.24 64.84
N HIS A 723 22.73 6.35 66.03
CA HIS A 723 21.65 5.48 66.49
C HIS A 723 20.34 6.27 66.63
N VAL A 724 19.34 5.91 65.84
CA VAL A 724 17.99 6.51 65.89
C VAL A 724 17.00 5.50 66.51
N PRO A 725 16.30 5.85 67.61
CA PRO A 725 15.55 4.88 68.42
C PRO A 725 14.15 4.53 67.87
N PHE A 726 14.06 4.12 66.61
CA PHE A 726 12.78 3.81 65.94
C PHE A 726 11.96 2.72 66.63
N ARG A 727 12.60 1.80 67.37
CA ARG A 727 11.93 0.67 68.03
C ARG A 727 11.25 1.02 69.35
N ASN A 728 11.38 2.26 69.85
CA ASN A 728 10.84 2.65 71.16
C ASN A 728 9.30 2.70 71.20
N SER A 729 8.64 2.86 70.05
CA SER A 729 7.19 2.77 69.88
C SER A 729 6.84 2.09 68.57
N LYS A 730 5.67 1.43 68.52
CA LYS A 730 5.11 0.89 67.28
C LYS A 730 4.90 1.97 66.22
N LEU A 731 4.55 3.20 66.61
CA LEU A 731 4.36 4.31 65.68
C LEU A 731 5.67 4.66 64.97
N THR A 732 6.76 4.88 65.72
CA THR A 732 8.07 5.21 65.15
C THR A 732 8.64 4.05 64.33
N TYR A 733 8.38 2.81 64.75
CA TYR A 733 8.85 1.63 64.02
C TYR A 733 8.10 1.48 62.69
N LEU A 734 6.78 1.68 62.67
CA LEU A 734 5.98 1.67 61.43
C LEU A 734 6.49 2.69 60.41
N LEU A 735 6.89 3.87 60.90
CA LEU A 735 7.29 5.00 60.06
C LEU A 735 8.78 5.03 59.73
N GLN A 736 9.56 4.09 60.28
CA GLN A 736 11.02 4.09 60.21
C GLN A 736 11.54 4.37 58.81
N VAL A 737 11.10 3.59 57.81
CA VAL A 737 11.69 3.69 56.48
C VAL A 737 11.37 5.01 55.79
N ILE A 738 10.16 5.54 56.00
CA ILE A 738 9.75 6.80 55.40
C ILE A 738 10.54 7.97 55.99
N ILE A 739 10.81 7.91 57.29
CA ILE A 739 11.53 8.95 58.01
C ILE A 739 13.04 8.93 57.66
N ILE A 740 13.64 7.75 57.47
CA ILE A 740 15.05 7.59 57.06
C ILE A 740 15.28 8.13 55.64
N LEU A 741 14.44 7.72 54.68
CA LEU A 741 14.55 8.15 53.28
C LEU A 741 14.43 9.68 53.14
N SER A 742 13.68 10.33 54.04
CA SER A 742 13.50 11.79 54.04
C SER A 742 14.78 12.56 54.42
N HIS A 743 15.74 11.93 55.11
CA HIS A 743 17.00 12.54 55.54
C HIS A 743 18.20 12.26 54.63
N GLY A 744 18.00 11.54 53.52
CA GLY A 744 19.09 11.20 52.59
C GLY A 744 20.16 10.28 53.19
N ILE A 745 19.82 9.55 54.26
CA ILE A 745 20.67 8.52 54.84
C ILE A 745 20.33 7.23 54.09
N SER A 746 21.09 6.94 53.04
CA SER A 746 21.06 5.65 52.34
C SER A 746 21.83 4.60 53.11
#